data_AF-A0A7X5ZTI7-F1
#
_entry.id   AF-A0A7X5ZTI7-F1
#
_cell.length_a   1.000
_cell.length_b   1.000
_cell.length_c   1.000
_cell.angle_alpha   90.00
_cell.angle_beta   90.00
_cell.angle_gamma   90.00
#
_symmetry.space_group_name_H-M   'P 1'
#
loop_
_entity.id
_entity.type
_entity.pdbx_description
1 polymer ?
#
loop_
_entity_poly.entity_id
_entity_poly.type
_entity_poly.pdbx_seq_one_letter_code
_entity_poly.pdbx_strand_id
1 'polypeptide(L)'
;MSALNTQSRVRAPELTGDRWLNTDGKGIELSSLRGRIVLLDFFTSGCINCLHVLDELRPIEDEFRDVLVTIGVHSPKFSHEGEQDAIRAAVERYGVRHPVLNDPDMTTWQQYAVKAWPTLVVVDPEGYVVHVAAGEGHAEALRRVLNDLVGIHEAKGTLRRDGESGAAEEGDGSGDGAVSSGQQAEPTDEAGDTGQTEQTEQTGQRPGSGLRFPAKAVVTAEGRVLVADTAQHSIAEFASDAETLVRRFGSGVRGHADGAFDVAAFAEPSGLTLLPTEVAERVGYHLVVADTGNHLLRGVDLRTGAVTTIAGTGQQWRDGADTGTALEVALTSPWDVRWWQAAGGVAVAMAGNHTLSLFDPVGRNVRRLAGTTVEGLRDGPAAEALLAQPSGLAARGDRLWLVDAETSALRWLERDGAGDGEGEYTVHTAVGSDLFSFGHRDGHAGQALLQHPLGVAVLPDGAVAVADTYNGAVRRYDPASGEVSTLMSGLAEPSGFASTDIGMLVVESAAHRLRLLGVAEPGQVEGEELQVRRPATVLAPGELDFSVVFVPAPGEKLDDRFGPATRLEVTASPPDLIADGGGSGTDLTRTITLAQKPREGVLHVVAQAASCDEGAEHPVCRVTRQDWGVPVRLDPDGDDNLRLMLAGSPEHSRA
;
A
#
# COMPACT_ATOMS: atom_id res chain seq x y z
N MET A 1 7.41 -15.34 50.68
CA MET A 1 6.50 -15.88 49.64
C MET A 1 6.30 -14.77 48.64
N SER A 2 7.14 -14.76 47.61
CA SER A 2 7.01 -13.82 46.48
C SER A 2 5.88 -14.38 45.60
N ALA A 3 4.76 -13.68 45.53
CA ALA A 3 3.73 -14.01 44.57
C ALA A 3 4.31 -13.71 43.18
N LEU A 4 4.70 -14.77 42.47
CA LEU A 4 4.95 -14.75 41.05
C LEU A 4 3.71 -14.14 40.39
N ASN A 5 3.84 -12.90 39.92
CA ASN A 5 2.89 -12.31 39.00
C ASN A 5 3.08 -13.07 37.68
N THR A 6 2.42 -14.22 37.55
CA THR A 6 2.36 -14.95 36.28
C THR A 6 1.53 -14.09 35.33
N GLN A 7 2.20 -13.17 34.64
CA GLN A 7 1.62 -12.42 33.54
C GLN A 7 1.01 -13.42 32.55
N SER A 8 -0.28 -13.24 32.26
CA SER A 8 -1.04 -14.15 31.42
C SER A 8 -0.64 -13.95 29.96
N ARG A 9 0.25 -14.81 29.44
CA ARG A 9 0.64 -14.82 28.02
C ARG A 9 -0.57 -15.14 27.12
N VAL A 10 -0.67 -14.48 25.98
CA VAL A 10 -1.75 -14.70 24.99
C VAL A 10 -1.31 -15.75 23.97
N ARG A 11 -2.02 -16.88 23.90
CA ARG A 11 -1.83 -17.88 22.83
C ARG A 11 -2.30 -17.29 21.50
N ALA A 12 -1.51 -17.46 20.45
CA ALA A 12 -1.91 -17.09 19.09
C ALA A 12 -3.14 -17.93 18.66
N PRO A 13 -4.28 -17.29 18.32
CA PRO A 13 -5.43 -17.99 17.71
C PRO A 13 -5.04 -18.66 16.38
N GLU A 14 -5.64 -19.81 16.08
CA GLU A 14 -5.41 -20.49 14.80
C GLU A 14 -5.96 -19.66 13.64
N LEU A 15 -5.29 -19.70 12.49
CA LEU A 15 -5.64 -18.84 11.36
C LEU A 15 -6.82 -19.42 10.57
N THR A 16 -7.82 -18.59 10.32
CA THR A 16 -9.05 -18.96 9.59
C THR A 16 -9.24 -18.05 8.38
N GLY A 17 -9.41 -18.65 7.20
CA GLY A 17 -9.68 -17.95 5.95
C GLY A 17 -10.11 -18.94 4.87
N ASP A 18 -10.36 -18.44 3.66
CA ASP A 18 -10.93 -19.27 2.60
C ASP A 18 -9.86 -19.98 1.74
N ARG A 19 -8.65 -19.43 1.66
CA ARG A 19 -7.59 -19.94 0.79
C ARG A 19 -6.19 -19.52 1.22
N TRP A 20 -5.23 -20.37 0.90
CA TRP A 20 -3.81 -20.09 0.97
C TRP A 20 -3.17 -19.93 -0.42
N LEU A 21 -2.35 -18.88 -0.58
CA LEU A 21 -1.47 -18.65 -1.72
C LEU A 21 -0.01 -18.86 -1.30
N ASN A 22 0.86 -19.18 -2.26
CA ASN A 22 2.29 -19.47 -2.03
C ASN A 22 2.55 -20.67 -1.10
N THR A 23 1.64 -21.66 -1.06
CA THR A 23 1.74 -22.86 -0.21
C THR A 23 1.45 -24.17 -0.95
N ASP A 24 1.47 -24.17 -2.29
CA ASP A 24 1.03 -25.31 -3.13
C ASP A 24 -0.39 -25.80 -2.79
N GLY A 25 -1.25 -24.89 -2.33
CA GLY A 25 -2.63 -25.18 -1.95
C GLY A 25 -2.79 -25.84 -0.58
N LYS A 26 -1.72 -25.94 0.22
CA LYS A 26 -1.79 -26.49 1.58
C LYS A 26 -2.08 -25.38 2.59
N GLY A 27 -2.96 -25.68 3.55
CA GLY A 27 -3.14 -24.84 4.73
C GLY A 27 -1.93 -24.90 5.65
N ILE A 28 -1.67 -23.81 6.37
CA ILE A 28 -0.64 -23.74 7.40
C ILE A 28 -1.33 -23.71 8.76
N GLU A 29 -1.03 -24.71 9.58
CA GLU A 29 -1.43 -24.75 11.00
C GLU A 29 -0.33 -24.11 11.85
N LEU A 30 -0.63 -23.14 12.71
CA LEU A 30 0.37 -22.48 13.56
C LEU A 30 1.09 -23.47 14.49
N SER A 31 0.42 -24.56 14.86
CA SER A 31 1.03 -25.65 15.64
C SER A 31 2.17 -26.35 14.89
N SER A 32 2.14 -26.41 13.56
CA SER A 32 3.21 -26.98 12.73
C SER A 32 4.45 -26.07 12.64
N LEU A 33 4.29 -24.80 13.01
CA LEU A 33 5.37 -23.80 13.03
C LEU A 33 6.03 -23.66 14.40
N ARG A 34 5.70 -24.51 15.38
CA ARG A 34 6.41 -24.51 16.68
C ARG A 34 7.91 -24.66 16.46
N GLY A 35 8.68 -23.90 17.22
CA GLY A 35 10.12 -23.77 17.02
C GLY A 35 10.52 -22.62 16.09
N ARG A 36 9.60 -22.02 15.33
CA ARG A 36 9.86 -20.87 14.46
C ARG A 36 9.24 -19.60 15.05
N ILE A 37 9.84 -18.46 14.78
CA ILE A 37 9.18 -17.18 14.98
C ILE A 37 8.20 -17.00 13.82
N VAL A 38 6.96 -16.59 14.10
CA VAL A 38 5.96 -16.32 13.06
C VAL A 38 5.61 -14.84 13.08
N LEU A 39 5.67 -14.19 11.91
CA LEU A 39 5.22 -12.82 11.71
C LEU A 39 3.94 -12.83 10.87
N LEU A 40 2.85 -12.37 11.45
CA LEU A 40 1.60 -12.16 10.72
C LEU A 40 1.55 -10.70 10.25
N ASP A 41 1.33 -10.50 8.95
CA ASP A 41 1.12 -9.19 8.34
C ASP A 41 -0.34 -9.05 7.92
N PHE A 42 -1.14 -8.31 8.70
CA PHE A 42 -2.54 -8.03 8.36
C PHE A 42 -2.60 -6.88 7.36
N PHE A 43 -2.86 -7.22 6.10
CA PHE A 43 -2.73 -6.27 4.99
C PHE A 43 -3.92 -6.30 4.04
N THR A 44 -4.01 -5.30 3.17
CA THR A 44 -4.95 -5.24 2.06
C THR A 44 -4.27 -4.63 0.84
N SER A 45 -4.67 -5.05 -0.37
CA SER A 45 -3.91 -4.82 -1.61
C SER A 45 -4.00 -3.39 -2.17
N GLY A 46 -5.05 -2.66 -1.83
CA GLY A 46 -5.29 -1.28 -2.25
C GLY A 46 -4.61 -0.21 -1.38
N CYS A 47 -4.16 -0.58 -0.17
CA CYS A 47 -3.64 0.36 0.83
C CYS A 47 -2.14 0.62 0.65
N ILE A 48 -1.75 1.88 0.45
CA ILE A 48 -0.34 2.26 0.25
C ILE A 48 0.55 1.92 1.45
N ASN A 49 0.05 2.08 2.67
CA ASN A 49 0.80 1.77 3.89
C ASN A 49 1.16 0.28 3.97
N CYS A 50 0.27 -0.59 3.50
CA CYS A 50 0.55 -2.03 3.39
C CYS A 50 1.67 -2.31 2.40
N LEU A 51 1.68 -1.61 1.25
CA LEU A 51 2.73 -1.79 0.24
C LEU A 51 4.10 -1.35 0.75
N HIS A 52 4.18 -0.27 1.54
CA HIS A 52 5.43 0.12 2.19
C HIS A 52 5.92 -0.93 3.18
N VAL A 53 5.01 -1.53 3.97
CA VAL A 53 5.38 -2.63 4.88
C VAL A 53 5.91 -3.84 4.12
N LEU A 54 5.35 -4.21 2.96
CA LEU A 54 5.91 -5.30 2.16
C LEU A 54 7.39 -5.04 1.81
N ASP A 55 7.75 -3.82 1.45
CA ASP A 55 9.15 -3.45 1.16
C ASP A 55 10.04 -3.42 2.40
N GLU A 56 9.50 -3.03 3.57
CA GLU A 56 10.16 -3.14 4.87
C GLU A 56 10.45 -4.60 5.25
N LEU A 57 9.53 -5.53 4.93
CA LEU A 57 9.61 -6.93 5.31
C LEU A 57 10.61 -7.73 4.47
N ARG A 58 10.77 -7.44 3.17
CA ARG A 58 11.72 -8.16 2.29
C ARG A 58 13.12 -8.36 2.89
N PRO A 59 13.84 -7.32 3.35
CA PRO A 59 15.16 -7.52 3.94
C PRO A 59 15.12 -8.29 5.27
N ILE A 60 14.05 -8.15 6.06
CA ILE A 60 13.87 -8.87 7.33
C ILE A 60 13.65 -10.36 7.07
N GLU A 61 12.84 -10.70 6.06
CA GLU A 61 12.62 -12.09 5.64
C GLU A 61 13.90 -12.75 5.15
N ASP A 62 14.75 -12.03 4.45
CA ASP A 62 16.05 -12.54 4.00
C ASP A 62 17.04 -12.71 5.17
N GLU A 63 17.07 -11.74 6.10
CA GLU A 63 17.96 -11.73 7.27
C GLU A 63 17.64 -12.87 8.25
N PHE A 64 16.35 -13.09 8.54
CA PHE A 64 15.87 -14.06 9.52
C PHE A 64 15.30 -15.34 8.89
N ARG A 65 15.57 -15.60 7.61
CA ARG A 65 14.94 -16.68 6.83
C ARG A 65 14.96 -18.03 7.52
N ASP A 66 16.06 -18.35 8.22
CA ASP A 66 16.25 -19.65 8.83
C ASP A 66 15.42 -19.86 10.11
N VAL A 67 14.93 -18.80 10.74
CA VAL A 67 14.16 -18.85 12.00
C VAL A 67 12.75 -18.26 11.89
N LEU A 68 12.51 -17.37 10.92
CA LEU A 68 11.26 -16.63 10.73
C LEU A 68 10.38 -17.29 9.65
N VAL A 69 9.07 -17.26 9.87
CA VAL A 69 8.05 -17.51 8.84
C VAL A 69 7.09 -16.31 8.81
N THR A 70 7.08 -15.56 7.72
CA THR A 70 6.06 -14.51 7.50
C THR A 70 4.81 -15.13 6.89
N ILE A 71 3.63 -14.68 7.34
CA ILE A 71 2.34 -15.01 6.75
C ILE A 71 1.57 -13.71 6.54
N GLY A 72 1.27 -13.39 5.29
CA GLY A 72 0.33 -12.31 4.97
C GLY A 72 -1.10 -12.76 5.27
N VAL A 73 -1.81 -12.06 6.14
CA VAL A 73 -3.25 -12.25 6.38
C VAL A 73 -3.97 -11.15 5.61
N HIS A 74 -4.41 -11.47 4.40
CA HIS A 74 -5.12 -10.54 3.54
C HIS A 74 -6.55 -10.35 4.05
N SER A 75 -6.85 -9.16 4.57
CA SER A 75 -8.17 -8.77 5.07
C SER A 75 -8.69 -7.61 4.21
N PRO A 76 -9.60 -7.83 3.24
CA PRO A 76 -9.92 -6.87 2.19
C PRO A 76 -10.64 -5.62 2.71
N LYS A 77 -10.27 -4.42 2.23
CA LYS A 77 -11.02 -3.18 2.46
C LYS A 77 -12.21 -3.07 1.51
N PHE A 78 -11.97 -3.37 0.23
CA PHE A 78 -12.95 -3.32 -0.84
C PHE A 78 -13.43 -4.73 -1.23
N SER A 79 -14.66 -4.84 -1.73
CA SER A 79 -15.25 -6.14 -2.11
C SER A 79 -14.43 -6.88 -3.17
N HIS A 80 -13.89 -6.15 -4.16
CA HIS A 80 -13.06 -6.69 -5.24
C HIS A 80 -11.82 -7.41 -4.70
N GLU A 81 -11.19 -6.90 -3.65
CA GLU A 81 -9.95 -7.47 -3.11
C GLU A 81 -10.16 -8.88 -2.53
N GLY A 82 -11.36 -9.16 -2.03
CA GLY A 82 -11.72 -10.49 -1.53
C GLY A 82 -11.87 -11.54 -2.63
N GLU A 83 -11.90 -11.14 -3.90
CA GLU A 83 -12.03 -12.05 -5.04
C GLU A 83 -10.72 -12.80 -5.31
N GLN A 84 -10.85 -14.09 -5.66
CA GLN A 84 -9.68 -14.99 -5.79
C GLN A 84 -8.68 -14.54 -6.86
N ASP A 85 -9.17 -14.01 -7.98
CA ASP A 85 -8.30 -13.57 -9.07
C ASP A 85 -7.65 -12.22 -8.74
N ALA A 86 -8.34 -11.34 -8.00
CA ALA A 86 -7.80 -10.06 -7.53
C ALA A 86 -6.64 -10.27 -6.55
N ILE A 87 -6.81 -11.08 -5.51
CA ILE A 87 -5.72 -11.35 -4.56
C ILE A 87 -4.53 -12.05 -5.22
N ARG A 88 -4.77 -12.98 -6.16
CA ARG A 88 -3.69 -13.62 -6.93
C ARG A 88 -2.93 -12.58 -7.76
N ALA A 89 -3.64 -11.69 -8.45
CA ALA A 89 -3.06 -10.61 -9.22
C ALA A 89 -2.23 -9.65 -8.34
N ALA A 90 -2.72 -9.31 -7.14
CA ALA A 90 -2.01 -8.46 -6.18
C ALA A 90 -0.71 -9.12 -5.67
N VAL A 91 -0.78 -10.41 -5.27
CA VAL A 91 0.38 -11.19 -4.81
C VAL A 91 1.46 -11.25 -5.90
N GLU A 92 1.07 -11.46 -7.16
CA GLU A 92 1.99 -11.46 -8.29
C GLU A 92 2.55 -10.05 -8.58
N ARG A 93 1.68 -9.03 -8.66
CA ARG A 93 2.04 -7.63 -8.98
C ARG A 93 3.09 -7.08 -8.02
N TYR A 94 2.91 -7.33 -6.73
CA TYR A 94 3.82 -6.84 -5.69
C TYR A 94 4.92 -7.84 -5.36
N GLY A 95 5.03 -8.97 -6.08
CA GLY A 95 6.08 -9.96 -5.88
C GLY A 95 6.15 -10.48 -4.43
N VAL A 96 4.99 -10.74 -3.83
CA VAL A 96 4.88 -11.32 -2.48
C VAL A 96 5.21 -12.80 -2.56
N ARG A 97 6.24 -13.23 -1.81
CA ARG A 97 6.76 -14.62 -1.87
C ARG A 97 6.39 -15.46 -0.66
N HIS A 98 6.12 -14.83 0.48
CA HIS A 98 5.68 -15.53 1.68
C HIS A 98 4.25 -16.09 1.50
N PRO A 99 3.86 -17.09 2.32
CA PRO A 99 2.48 -17.57 2.39
C PRO A 99 1.47 -16.44 2.62
N VAL A 100 0.34 -16.49 1.91
CA VAL A 100 -0.76 -15.53 2.10
C VAL A 100 -2.05 -16.29 2.37
N LEU A 101 -2.72 -15.97 3.48
CA LEU A 101 -4.07 -16.38 3.81
C LEU A 101 -5.05 -15.29 3.35
N ASN A 102 -6.06 -15.65 2.56
CA ASN A 102 -7.16 -14.76 2.26
C ASN A 102 -8.26 -14.90 3.34
N ASP A 103 -8.53 -13.82 4.06
CA ASP A 103 -9.51 -13.70 5.15
C ASP A 103 -10.61 -12.69 4.78
N PRO A 104 -11.47 -13.01 3.78
CA PRO A 104 -12.46 -12.08 3.25
C PRO A 104 -13.54 -11.68 4.28
N ASP A 105 -13.82 -12.55 5.24
CA ASP A 105 -14.80 -12.32 6.31
C ASP A 105 -14.18 -11.63 7.54
N MET A 106 -12.89 -11.26 7.49
CA MET A 106 -12.15 -10.66 8.60
C MET A 106 -12.24 -11.48 9.90
N THR A 107 -12.27 -12.81 9.81
CA THR A 107 -12.38 -13.70 10.98
C THR A 107 -11.07 -13.73 11.75
N THR A 108 -9.95 -13.94 11.07
CA THR A 108 -8.62 -13.91 11.69
C THR A 108 -8.31 -12.50 12.18
N TRP A 109 -8.64 -11.47 11.39
CA TRP A 109 -8.54 -10.06 11.80
C TRP A 109 -9.20 -9.79 13.18
N GLN A 110 -10.43 -10.28 13.38
CA GLN A 110 -11.16 -10.12 14.64
C GLN A 110 -10.55 -10.92 15.78
N GLN A 111 -10.12 -12.16 15.54
CA GLN A 111 -9.49 -13.01 16.55
C GLN A 111 -8.20 -12.40 17.12
N TYR A 112 -7.46 -11.66 16.29
CA TYR A 112 -6.26 -10.92 16.68
C TYR A 112 -6.54 -9.48 17.14
N ALA A 113 -7.81 -9.07 17.22
CA ALA A 113 -8.25 -7.74 17.63
C ALA A 113 -7.61 -6.59 16.82
N VAL A 114 -7.36 -6.83 15.53
CA VAL A 114 -6.75 -5.83 14.64
C VAL A 114 -7.72 -4.68 14.38
N LYS A 115 -7.18 -3.46 14.23
CA LYS A 115 -7.97 -2.21 14.05
C LYS A 115 -7.46 -1.30 12.94
N ALA A 116 -6.29 -1.58 12.37
CA ALA A 116 -5.68 -0.77 11.31
C ALA A 116 -4.94 -1.65 10.30
N TRP A 117 -4.91 -1.17 9.06
CA TRP A 117 -4.01 -1.70 8.03
C TRP A 117 -2.77 -0.79 7.92
N PRO A 118 -1.57 -1.36 7.76
CA PRO A 118 -1.23 -2.74 8.11
C PRO A 118 -1.17 -2.94 9.63
N THR A 119 -1.17 -4.19 10.10
CA THR A 119 -0.79 -4.52 11.49
C THR A 119 0.10 -5.76 11.50
N LEU A 120 1.25 -5.64 12.12
CA LEU A 120 2.21 -6.73 12.30
C LEU A 120 2.00 -7.39 13.67
N VAL A 121 1.95 -8.72 13.69
CA VAL A 121 1.86 -9.51 14.93
C VAL A 121 2.97 -10.55 14.97
N VAL A 122 3.81 -10.51 16.01
CA VAL A 122 4.88 -11.49 16.21
C VAL A 122 4.43 -12.56 17.21
N VAL A 123 4.54 -13.81 16.77
CA VAL A 123 4.31 -15.01 17.58
C VAL A 123 5.64 -15.71 17.81
N ASP A 124 5.92 -16.01 19.08
CA ASP A 124 7.16 -16.68 19.47
C ASP A 124 7.17 -18.19 19.13
N PRO A 125 8.35 -18.86 19.19
CA PRO A 125 8.48 -20.31 18.94
C PRO A 125 7.61 -21.21 19.80
N GLU A 126 7.13 -20.74 20.95
CA GLU A 126 6.24 -21.47 21.85
C GLU A 126 4.75 -21.28 21.50
N GLY A 127 4.43 -20.37 20.58
CA GLY A 127 3.08 -20.10 20.07
C GLY A 127 2.33 -19.01 20.82
N TYR A 128 3.03 -18.02 21.38
CA TYR A 128 2.41 -16.89 22.06
C TYR A 128 2.62 -15.59 21.30
N VAL A 129 1.62 -14.72 21.31
CA VAL A 129 1.74 -13.37 20.76
C VAL A 129 2.59 -12.52 21.70
N VAL A 130 3.71 -12.01 21.21
CA VAL A 130 4.71 -11.29 22.00
C VAL A 130 4.90 -9.84 21.57
N HIS A 131 4.53 -9.49 20.34
CA HIS A 131 4.60 -8.11 19.84
C HIS A 131 3.49 -7.83 18.83
N VAL A 132 2.98 -6.60 18.86
CA VAL A 132 2.02 -6.05 17.89
C VAL A 132 2.47 -4.65 17.52
N ALA A 133 2.48 -4.33 16.24
CA ALA A 133 2.79 -3.00 15.72
C ALA A 133 1.78 -2.62 14.63
N ALA A 134 1.04 -1.54 14.84
CA ALA A 134 0.08 -1.04 13.86
C ALA A 134 0.71 0.04 12.99
N GLY A 135 0.40 0.02 11.71
CA GLY A 135 0.95 0.93 10.73
C GLY A 135 2.27 0.49 10.12
N GLU A 136 2.90 1.43 9.45
CA GLU A 136 4.16 1.27 8.74
C GLU A 136 5.33 1.91 9.51
N GLY A 137 6.57 1.61 9.10
CA GLY A 137 7.79 2.24 9.64
C GLY A 137 8.38 1.51 10.84
N HIS A 138 8.09 0.21 10.98
CA HIS A 138 8.48 -0.59 12.15
C HIS A 138 9.68 -1.50 11.88
N ALA A 139 10.26 -1.49 10.67
CA ALA A 139 11.31 -2.43 10.27
C ALA A 139 12.46 -2.60 11.29
N GLU A 140 13.02 -1.50 11.79
CA GLU A 140 14.13 -1.55 12.74
C GLU A 140 13.70 -2.01 14.13
N ALA A 141 12.53 -1.56 14.60
CA ALA A 141 11.95 -2.03 15.86
C ALA A 141 11.68 -3.55 15.80
N LEU A 142 11.14 -4.02 14.67
CA LEU A 142 10.88 -5.43 14.42
C LEU A 142 12.18 -6.24 14.40
N ARG A 143 13.24 -5.77 13.72
CA ARG A 143 14.56 -6.42 13.73
C ARG A 143 15.09 -6.62 15.15
N ARG A 144 14.92 -5.63 16.03
CA ARG A 144 15.33 -5.72 17.45
C ARG A 144 14.52 -6.77 18.21
N VAL A 145 13.20 -6.75 18.04
CA VAL A 145 12.30 -7.76 18.62
C VAL A 145 12.69 -9.16 18.18
N LEU A 146 12.96 -9.37 16.88
CA LEU A 146 13.35 -10.67 16.34
C LEU A 146 14.70 -11.16 16.90
N ASN A 147 15.71 -10.29 16.98
CA ASN A 147 17.01 -10.63 17.56
C ASN A 147 16.89 -11.05 19.04
N ASP A 148 16.11 -10.32 19.83
CA ASP A 148 15.86 -10.66 21.23
C ASP A 148 15.15 -12.02 21.36
N LEU A 149 14.15 -12.28 20.52
CA LEU A 149 13.45 -13.57 20.50
C LEU A 149 14.38 -14.72 20.12
N VAL A 150 15.26 -14.52 19.14
CA VAL A 150 16.29 -15.52 18.80
C VAL A 150 17.13 -15.83 20.04
N GLY A 151 17.71 -14.83 20.69
CA GLY A 151 18.54 -15.04 21.88
C GLY A 151 17.80 -15.73 23.03
N ILE A 152 16.56 -15.32 23.31
CA ILE A 152 15.72 -15.92 24.36
C ILE A 152 15.41 -17.39 24.04
N HIS A 153 15.01 -17.70 22.82
CA HIS A 153 14.53 -19.03 22.47
C HIS A 153 15.66 -20.01 22.15
N GLU A 154 16.85 -19.53 21.75
CA GLU A 154 18.09 -20.30 21.75
C GLU A 154 18.50 -20.71 23.17
N ALA A 155 18.53 -19.75 24.11
CA ALA A 155 18.88 -20.04 25.49
C ALA A 155 17.90 -21.03 26.16
N LYS A 156 16.63 -21.01 25.74
CA LYS A 156 15.60 -21.96 26.18
C LYS A 156 15.63 -23.31 25.44
N GLY A 157 16.36 -23.44 24.32
CA GLY A 157 16.32 -24.63 23.46
C GLY A 157 14.98 -24.85 22.75
N THR A 158 14.23 -23.77 22.50
CA THR A 158 12.90 -23.81 21.89
C THR A 158 12.86 -23.28 20.46
N LEU A 159 13.99 -22.78 19.93
CA LEU A 159 14.12 -22.31 18.54
C LEU A 159 14.63 -23.45 17.65
N ARG A 160 14.09 -23.56 16.44
CA ARG A 160 14.51 -24.48 15.38
C ARG A 160 14.97 -23.66 14.17
N ARG A 161 16.14 -23.99 13.61
CA ARG A 161 16.63 -23.37 12.37
C ARG A 161 16.35 -24.24 11.15
N ASP A 162 16.16 -23.61 9.98
CA ASP A 162 16.01 -24.34 8.72
C ASP A 162 17.24 -25.21 8.42
N GLY A 163 16.99 -26.48 8.09
CA GLY A 163 18.03 -27.49 7.88
C GLY A 163 18.32 -28.39 9.08
N GLU A 164 17.84 -28.04 10.29
CA GLU A 164 17.88 -28.95 11.44
C GLU A 164 16.71 -29.94 11.34
N SER A 165 16.99 -31.09 10.73
CA SER A 165 16.10 -32.25 10.84
C SER A 165 16.17 -32.75 12.28
N GLY A 166 15.07 -32.58 13.02
CA GLY A 166 14.98 -33.03 14.41
C GLY A 166 15.28 -34.52 14.50
N ALA A 167 16.47 -34.86 14.99
CA ALA A 167 16.69 -36.16 15.59
C ALA A 167 15.86 -36.20 16.87
N ALA A 168 14.69 -36.83 16.78
CA ALA A 168 13.97 -37.25 17.96
C ALA A 168 14.88 -38.21 18.75
N GLU A 169 15.35 -37.77 19.91
CA GLU A 169 15.88 -38.67 20.92
C GLU A 169 14.72 -39.54 21.44
N GLU A 170 14.57 -40.74 20.89
CA GLU A 170 13.91 -41.84 21.59
C GLU A 170 14.99 -42.71 22.25
N GLY A 171 14.92 -42.78 23.58
CA GLY A 171 15.79 -43.61 24.40
C GLY A 171 15.40 -45.09 24.38
N ASP A 172 16.46 -45.90 24.39
CA ASP A 172 16.63 -47.26 24.93
C ASP A 172 15.67 -48.39 24.48
N GLY A 173 16.27 -49.35 23.78
CA GLY A 173 15.72 -50.69 23.55
C GLY A 173 16.80 -51.67 23.12
N SER A 174 17.58 -52.18 24.07
CA SER A 174 18.51 -53.31 23.95
C SER A 174 18.04 -54.49 23.07
N GLY A 175 18.96 -55.09 22.30
CA GLY A 175 18.74 -56.37 21.60
C GLY A 175 19.86 -56.76 20.62
N ASP A 176 20.70 -57.70 21.04
CA ASP A 176 21.82 -58.31 20.31
C ASP A 176 21.49 -58.90 18.92
N GLY A 177 22.48 -58.89 18.02
CA GLY A 177 22.72 -60.06 17.15
C GLY A 177 23.23 -59.83 15.74
N ALA A 178 24.49 -60.24 15.54
CA ALA A 178 25.08 -60.85 14.33
C ALA A 178 25.74 -59.95 13.26
N VAL A 179 27.07 -60.11 13.22
CA VAL A 179 28.01 -59.75 12.17
C VAL A 179 27.84 -60.67 10.96
N SER A 180 27.80 -60.12 9.74
CA SER A 180 28.32 -60.81 8.55
C SER A 180 28.79 -59.80 7.50
N SER A 181 30.06 -59.96 7.13
CA SER A 181 30.80 -59.35 6.03
C SER A 181 30.18 -59.59 4.66
N GLY A 182 30.38 -58.65 3.72
CA GLY A 182 30.17 -58.92 2.30
C GLY A 182 30.20 -57.70 1.37
N GLN A 183 31.40 -57.38 0.89
CA GLN A 183 31.72 -56.88 -0.46
C GLN A 183 31.21 -55.53 -0.99
N GLN A 184 32.22 -54.70 -1.27
CA GLN A 184 32.26 -53.67 -2.31
C GLN A 184 31.82 -54.21 -3.67
N ALA A 185 30.99 -53.44 -4.37
CA ALA A 185 30.94 -53.38 -5.82
C ALA A 185 30.54 -51.95 -6.22
N GLU A 186 31.44 -51.27 -6.93
CA GLU A 186 31.16 -50.05 -7.69
C GLU A 186 30.09 -50.33 -8.77
N PRO A 187 29.28 -49.32 -9.17
CA PRO A 187 28.71 -49.31 -10.51
C PRO A 187 29.43 -48.31 -11.40
N THR A 188 29.89 -48.88 -12.51
CA THR A 188 30.31 -48.28 -13.76
C THR A 188 29.27 -47.32 -14.35
N ASP A 189 29.79 -46.20 -14.90
CA ASP A 189 29.15 -45.42 -15.95
C ASP A 189 28.70 -46.32 -17.10
N GLU A 190 27.41 -46.31 -17.45
CA GLU A 190 26.98 -46.44 -18.84
C GLU A 190 25.70 -45.62 -19.08
N ALA A 191 25.81 -44.75 -20.08
CA ALA A 191 24.77 -43.86 -20.57
C ALA A 191 23.63 -44.64 -21.24
N GLY A 192 22.40 -44.29 -20.86
CA GLY A 192 21.17 -44.74 -21.51
C GLY A 192 20.23 -43.55 -21.66
N ASP A 193 20.37 -42.88 -22.80
CA ASP A 193 19.42 -41.91 -23.34
C ASP A 193 18.04 -42.55 -23.52
N THR A 194 17.05 -42.07 -22.75
CA THR A 194 15.67 -42.01 -23.22
C THR A 194 15.05 -40.72 -22.69
N GLY A 195 15.09 -39.68 -23.52
CA GLY A 195 14.33 -38.46 -23.31
C GLY A 195 12.85 -38.73 -23.08
N GLN A 196 12.37 -38.32 -21.92
CA GLN A 196 10.98 -37.93 -21.70
C GLN A 196 11.00 -36.47 -21.29
N THR A 197 10.72 -35.63 -22.28
CA THR A 197 10.39 -34.22 -22.11
C THR A 197 9.25 -34.08 -21.10
N GLU A 198 9.53 -33.46 -19.96
CA GLU A 198 8.52 -32.89 -19.09
C GLU A 198 7.77 -31.81 -19.89
N GLN A 199 6.56 -32.16 -20.30
CA GLN A 199 5.61 -31.21 -20.86
C GLN A 199 5.17 -30.28 -19.73
N THR A 200 5.78 -29.09 -19.71
CA THR A 200 5.18 -27.93 -19.08
C THR A 200 3.83 -27.70 -19.76
N GLU A 201 2.75 -27.85 -19.00
CA GLU A 201 1.41 -27.44 -19.42
C GLU A 201 1.41 -25.92 -19.61
N GLN A 202 1.82 -25.49 -20.80
CA GLN A 202 1.54 -24.17 -21.33
C GLN A 202 0.03 -24.09 -21.53
N THR A 203 -0.66 -23.43 -20.59
CA THR A 203 -1.98 -22.89 -20.84
C THR A 203 -1.88 -21.96 -22.04
N GLY A 204 -2.63 -22.28 -23.10
CA GLY A 204 -2.59 -21.57 -24.36
C GLY A 204 -3.02 -20.11 -24.22
N GLN A 205 -2.04 -19.21 -24.08
CA GLN A 205 -2.21 -17.77 -24.18
C GLN A 205 -1.57 -17.32 -25.50
N ARG A 206 -2.33 -16.61 -26.35
CA ARG A 206 -1.77 -15.90 -27.51
C ARG A 206 -0.56 -15.08 -27.03
N PRO A 207 0.51 -14.87 -27.82
CA PRO A 207 1.65 -14.10 -27.35
C PRO A 207 1.14 -12.71 -26.99
N GLY A 208 1.09 -12.41 -25.69
CA GLY A 208 0.54 -11.15 -25.20
C GLY A 208 1.37 -9.97 -25.69
N SER A 209 0.89 -8.75 -25.45
CA SER A 209 1.57 -7.46 -25.62
C SER A 209 3.03 -7.40 -25.08
N GLY A 210 3.46 -8.43 -24.33
CA GLY A 210 4.74 -8.49 -23.65
C GLY A 210 4.77 -7.67 -22.36
N LEU A 211 3.65 -7.10 -21.92
CA LEU A 211 3.51 -6.33 -20.68
C LEU A 211 3.25 -7.25 -19.47
N ARG A 212 3.47 -6.72 -18.26
CA ARG A 212 3.03 -7.29 -16.98
C ARG A 212 2.55 -6.18 -16.03
N PHE A 213 1.26 -6.21 -15.68
CA PHE A 213 0.65 -5.23 -14.78
C PHE A 213 0.95 -3.77 -15.17
N PRO A 214 0.75 -3.37 -16.44
CA PRO A 214 1.02 -2.00 -16.85
C PRO A 214 0.14 -1.03 -16.05
N ALA A 215 0.71 0.10 -15.61
CA ALA A 215 -0.01 1.06 -14.77
C ALA A 215 -0.56 2.25 -15.55
N LYS A 216 0.29 2.94 -16.33
CA LYS A 216 -0.07 4.18 -17.05
C LYS A 216 0.57 4.21 -18.42
N ALA A 217 0.03 5.04 -19.31
CA ALA A 217 0.57 5.24 -20.65
C ALA A 217 0.46 6.71 -21.10
N VAL A 218 1.40 7.14 -21.93
CA VAL A 218 1.39 8.45 -22.60
C VAL A 218 1.79 8.30 -24.07
N VAL A 219 1.43 9.30 -24.88
CA VAL A 219 1.66 9.27 -26.33
C VAL A 219 2.58 10.42 -26.72
N THR A 220 3.65 10.13 -27.46
CA THR A 220 4.58 11.14 -27.97
C THR A 220 3.99 11.91 -29.15
N ALA A 221 4.61 13.03 -29.54
CA ALA A 221 4.17 13.81 -30.68
C ALA A 221 4.23 13.03 -32.02
N GLU A 222 5.11 12.04 -32.11
CA GLU A 222 5.25 11.12 -33.25
C GLU A 222 4.27 9.94 -33.19
N GLY A 223 3.39 9.90 -32.18
CA GLY A 223 2.40 8.84 -32.00
C GLY A 223 2.93 7.59 -31.31
N ARG A 224 4.15 7.58 -30.74
CA ARG A 224 4.65 6.42 -29.97
C ARG A 224 3.91 6.31 -28.65
N VAL A 225 3.60 5.08 -28.22
CA VAL A 225 2.91 4.84 -26.95
C VAL A 225 3.93 4.35 -25.92
N LEU A 226 4.18 5.16 -24.90
CA LEU A 226 5.03 4.81 -23.78
C LEU A 226 4.15 4.26 -22.66
N VAL A 227 4.49 3.09 -22.14
CA VAL A 227 3.72 2.37 -21.11
C VAL A 227 4.62 2.05 -19.94
N ALA A 228 4.18 2.36 -18.73
CA ALA A 228 4.85 1.93 -17.52
C ALA A 228 4.51 0.46 -17.29
N ASP A 229 5.48 -0.41 -17.56
CA ASP A 229 5.38 -1.86 -17.45
C ASP A 229 5.82 -2.27 -16.04
N THR A 230 4.95 -1.98 -15.07
CA THR A 230 5.26 -1.86 -13.65
C THR A 230 5.92 -3.11 -13.07
N ALA A 231 5.35 -4.29 -13.31
CA ALA A 231 5.90 -5.56 -12.79
C ALA A 231 7.09 -6.09 -13.60
N GLN A 232 7.45 -5.42 -14.70
CA GLN A 232 8.72 -5.62 -15.40
C GLN A 232 9.72 -4.47 -15.17
N HIS A 233 9.49 -3.61 -14.15
CA HIS A 233 10.46 -2.59 -13.72
C HIS A 233 11.03 -1.76 -14.89
N SER A 234 10.19 -1.44 -15.87
CA SER A 234 10.62 -0.78 -17.10
C SER A 234 9.51 0.05 -17.75
N ILE A 235 9.90 0.92 -18.68
CA ILE A 235 8.98 1.64 -19.57
C ILE A 235 9.06 1.01 -20.96
N ALA A 236 7.95 0.50 -21.46
CA ALA A 236 7.85 -0.05 -22.81
C ALA A 236 7.46 1.04 -23.82
N GLU A 237 8.18 1.15 -24.93
CA GLU A 237 7.82 2.02 -26.06
C GLU A 237 7.23 1.18 -27.18
N PHE A 238 5.98 1.46 -27.56
CA PHE A 238 5.30 0.87 -28.71
C PHE A 238 5.22 1.86 -29.88
N ALA A 239 5.06 1.31 -31.09
CA ALA A 239 4.70 2.09 -32.25
C ALA A 239 3.27 2.66 -32.11
N SER A 240 2.85 3.46 -33.10
CA SER A 240 1.53 4.13 -33.11
C SER A 240 0.34 3.18 -33.24
N ASP A 241 0.58 1.91 -33.52
CA ASP A 241 -0.42 0.85 -33.46
C ASP A 241 -0.70 0.36 -32.02
N ALA A 242 0.11 0.79 -31.04
CA ALA A 242 0.08 0.35 -29.65
C ALA A 242 0.26 -1.16 -29.43
N GLU A 243 0.77 -1.88 -30.44
CA GLU A 243 0.97 -3.32 -30.44
C GLU A 243 2.44 -3.69 -30.69
N THR A 244 3.10 -2.98 -31.61
CA THR A 244 4.48 -3.26 -31.99
C THR A 244 5.45 -2.67 -30.97
N LEU A 245 6.03 -3.51 -30.10
CA LEU A 245 7.08 -3.12 -29.17
C LEU A 245 8.33 -2.67 -29.93
N VAL A 246 8.79 -1.46 -29.65
CA VAL A 246 9.97 -0.83 -30.25
C VAL A 246 11.20 -1.11 -29.40
N ARG A 247 11.13 -0.76 -28.11
CA ARG A 247 12.22 -0.91 -27.13
C ARG A 247 11.68 -0.76 -25.71
N ARG A 248 12.57 -0.93 -24.74
CA ARG A 248 12.32 -0.75 -23.31
C ARG A 248 13.37 0.17 -22.70
N PHE A 249 12.97 0.93 -21.67
CA PHE A 249 13.87 1.66 -20.78
C PHE A 249 13.79 1.02 -19.40
N GLY A 250 14.91 0.60 -18.86
CA GLY A 250 15.00 -0.22 -17.65
C GLY A 250 15.59 -1.60 -17.96
N SER A 251 16.47 -2.07 -17.08
CA SER A 251 17.09 -3.40 -17.12
C SER A 251 16.11 -4.54 -16.87
N GLY A 252 14.91 -4.24 -16.37
CA GLY A 252 13.92 -5.22 -15.93
C GLY A 252 14.18 -5.75 -14.52
N VAL A 253 15.26 -5.32 -13.87
CA VAL A 253 15.57 -5.66 -12.48
C VAL A 253 15.12 -4.53 -11.58
N ARG A 254 14.43 -4.87 -10.49
CA ARG A 254 14.03 -3.92 -9.45
C ARG A 254 15.26 -3.19 -8.88
N GLY A 255 15.25 -1.87 -8.89
CA GLY A 255 16.32 -1.04 -8.32
C GLY A 255 16.22 0.41 -8.77
N HIS A 256 17.21 1.24 -8.43
CA HIS A 256 17.17 2.71 -8.67
C HIS A 256 18.39 3.24 -9.45
N ALA A 257 19.13 2.36 -10.15
CA ALA A 257 20.30 2.78 -10.91
C ALA A 257 19.94 3.75 -12.04
N ASP A 258 20.71 4.83 -12.17
CA ASP A 258 20.71 5.71 -13.35
C ASP A 258 21.62 5.15 -14.46
N GLY A 259 21.45 5.63 -15.69
CA GLY A 259 22.36 5.26 -16.79
C GLY A 259 21.67 5.13 -18.14
N ALA A 260 22.27 4.33 -19.02
CA ALA A 260 21.67 3.97 -20.32
C ALA A 260 20.39 3.15 -20.14
N PHE A 261 19.58 3.07 -21.20
CA PHE A 261 18.26 2.45 -21.16
C PHE A 261 18.26 0.97 -20.73
N ASP A 262 19.36 0.24 -20.90
CA ASP A 262 19.52 -1.17 -20.53
C ASP A 262 20.21 -1.39 -19.17
N VAL A 263 20.79 -0.33 -18.60
CA VAL A 263 21.48 -0.34 -17.29
C VAL A 263 20.60 0.24 -16.19
N ALA A 264 19.84 1.29 -16.51
CA ALA A 264 18.97 1.94 -15.56
C ALA A 264 17.98 0.93 -14.95
N ALA A 265 17.64 1.10 -13.68
CA ALA A 265 16.68 0.24 -12.99
C ALA A 265 15.54 1.10 -12.45
N PHE A 266 14.34 0.53 -12.41
CA PHE A 266 13.15 1.11 -11.79
C PHE A 266 12.62 0.16 -10.71
N ALA A 267 11.75 0.63 -9.84
CA ALA A 267 11.00 -0.17 -8.89
C ALA A 267 9.52 0.22 -9.00
N GLU A 268 8.74 -0.66 -9.64
CA GLU A 268 7.31 -0.47 -9.87
C GLU A 268 6.96 0.92 -10.46
N PRO A 269 7.53 1.29 -11.64
CA PRO A 269 7.20 2.58 -12.25
C PRO A 269 5.72 2.66 -12.62
N SER A 270 5.12 3.83 -12.41
CA SER A 270 3.68 4.06 -12.58
C SER A 270 3.40 5.28 -13.47
N GLY A 271 3.11 6.44 -12.88
CA GLY A 271 2.84 7.72 -13.53
C GLY A 271 3.84 8.10 -14.62
N LEU A 272 3.31 8.63 -15.73
CA LEU A 272 4.10 9.11 -16.86
C LEU A 272 3.59 10.47 -17.32
N THR A 273 4.49 11.42 -17.57
CA THR A 273 4.15 12.65 -18.29
C THR A 273 5.27 13.09 -19.20
N LEU A 274 4.91 13.52 -20.41
CA LEU A 274 5.82 14.23 -21.29
C LEU A 274 5.91 15.69 -20.86
N LEU A 275 7.10 16.27 -20.97
CA LEU A 275 7.34 17.69 -20.80
C LEU A 275 7.07 18.44 -22.12
N PRO A 276 6.67 19.72 -22.06
CA PRO A 276 6.68 20.59 -23.25
C PRO A 276 8.08 20.61 -23.89
N THR A 277 8.13 20.72 -25.21
CA THR A 277 9.38 20.67 -25.98
C THR A 277 10.42 21.65 -25.46
N GLU A 278 10.02 22.89 -25.17
CA GLU A 278 10.93 23.94 -24.70
C GLU A 278 11.52 23.63 -23.32
N VAL A 279 10.74 22.97 -22.46
CA VAL A 279 11.19 22.53 -21.14
C VAL A 279 12.12 21.32 -21.31
N ALA A 280 11.70 20.33 -22.10
CA ALA A 280 12.47 19.11 -22.36
C ALA A 280 13.86 19.41 -22.94
N GLU A 281 13.95 20.31 -23.92
CA GLU A 281 15.21 20.77 -24.50
C GLU A 281 16.12 21.44 -23.48
N ARG A 282 15.54 22.20 -22.54
CA ARG A 282 16.28 22.90 -21.50
C ARG A 282 16.83 21.97 -20.42
N VAL A 283 16.06 20.96 -20.03
CA VAL A 283 16.41 20.06 -18.92
C VAL A 283 17.10 18.77 -19.38
N GLY A 284 17.02 18.44 -20.67
CA GLY A 284 17.70 17.31 -21.29
C GLY A 284 16.96 15.97 -21.21
N TYR A 285 15.71 15.94 -20.75
CA TYR A 285 14.85 14.76 -20.71
C TYR A 285 13.43 15.12 -21.13
N HIS A 286 12.72 14.16 -21.73
CA HIS A 286 11.40 14.40 -22.35
C HIS A 286 10.26 13.82 -21.52
N LEU A 287 10.52 12.70 -20.84
CA LEU A 287 9.56 11.97 -20.04
C LEU A 287 9.94 12.07 -18.57
N VAL A 288 8.96 12.36 -17.73
CA VAL A 288 9.04 12.19 -16.27
C VAL A 288 8.25 10.95 -15.89
N VAL A 289 8.88 10.12 -15.07
CA VAL A 289 8.35 8.86 -14.56
C VAL A 289 8.23 8.96 -13.04
N ALA A 290 7.07 8.61 -12.51
CA ALA A 290 6.90 8.29 -11.09
C ALA A 290 7.42 6.86 -10.86
N ASP A 291 8.55 6.74 -10.18
CA ASP A 291 9.20 5.48 -9.88
C ASP A 291 8.86 5.10 -8.44
N THR A 292 7.64 4.54 -8.30
CA THR A 292 6.87 4.53 -7.05
C THR A 292 7.60 3.81 -5.92
N GLY A 293 8.07 2.58 -6.19
CA GLY A 293 8.74 1.75 -5.19
C GLY A 293 10.12 2.28 -4.79
N ASN A 294 10.71 3.16 -5.59
CA ASN A 294 11.96 3.85 -5.23
C ASN A 294 11.71 5.19 -4.53
N HIS A 295 10.47 5.68 -4.50
CA HIS A 295 10.14 7.03 -4.03
C HIS A 295 10.93 8.13 -4.78
N LEU A 296 11.06 7.95 -6.10
CA LEU A 296 11.80 8.85 -6.98
C LEU A 296 10.93 9.38 -8.12
N LEU A 297 11.30 10.55 -8.64
CA LEU A 297 10.97 10.93 -10.01
C LEU A 297 12.19 10.70 -10.90
N ARG A 298 11.97 10.10 -12.06
CA ARG A 298 13.02 9.78 -13.04
C ARG A 298 12.76 10.52 -14.35
N GLY A 299 13.81 11.10 -14.91
CA GLY A 299 13.79 11.74 -16.22
C GLY A 299 14.36 10.80 -17.29
N VAL A 300 13.65 10.62 -18.41
CA VAL A 300 14.13 9.82 -19.55
C VAL A 300 14.35 10.73 -20.76
N ASP A 301 15.59 10.75 -21.27
CA ASP A 301 15.89 11.35 -22.58
C ASP A 301 15.50 10.35 -23.68
N LEU A 302 14.35 10.57 -24.31
CA LEU A 302 13.85 9.67 -25.36
C LEU A 302 14.75 9.57 -26.60
N ARG A 303 15.68 10.51 -26.81
CA ARG A 303 16.62 10.45 -27.95
C ARG A 303 17.76 9.48 -27.69
N THR A 304 18.34 9.54 -26.49
CA THR A 304 19.52 8.76 -26.11
C THR A 304 19.17 7.49 -25.34
N GLY A 305 18.00 7.46 -24.72
CA GLY A 305 17.55 6.45 -23.77
C GLY A 305 18.13 6.58 -22.38
N ALA A 306 18.89 7.63 -22.08
CA ALA A 306 19.42 7.85 -20.74
C ALA A 306 18.31 8.11 -19.72
N VAL A 307 18.42 7.48 -18.56
CA VAL A 307 17.54 7.66 -17.40
C VAL A 307 18.34 8.31 -16.27
N THR A 308 17.76 9.30 -15.60
CA THR A 308 18.39 10.03 -14.49
C THR A 308 17.39 10.31 -13.39
N THR A 309 17.84 10.26 -12.14
CA THR A 309 17.03 10.68 -11.00
C THR A 309 16.92 12.21 -10.97
N ILE A 310 15.68 12.72 -10.93
CA ILE A 310 15.40 14.17 -11.05
C ILE A 310 14.72 14.76 -9.80
N ALA A 311 14.10 13.91 -8.98
CA ALA A 311 13.62 14.28 -7.65
C ALA A 311 13.55 13.04 -6.73
N GLY A 312 13.61 13.27 -5.42
CA GLY A 312 13.62 12.23 -4.40
C GLY A 312 15.03 11.80 -4.01
N THR A 313 15.14 11.30 -2.78
CA THR A 313 16.39 10.81 -2.17
C THR A 313 16.53 9.29 -2.27
N GLY A 314 15.47 8.58 -2.69
CA GLY A 314 15.39 7.12 -2.64
C GLY A 314 14.95 6.57 -1.28
N GLN A 315 14.68 7.45 -0.31
CA GLN A 315 14.13 7.09 1.00
C GLN A 315 12.66 7.53 1.06
N GLN A 316 11.84 6.74 1.74
CA GLN A 316 10.44 7.09 2.01
C GLN A 316 10.38 8.29 2.95
N TRP A 317 9.65 9.33 2.56
CA TRP A 317 9.29 10.42 3.44
C TRP A 317 8.32 9.94 4.53
N ARG A 318 8.65 10.23 5.79
CA ARG A 318 7.82 9.92 6.97
C ARG A 318 7.44 11.18 7.74
N ASP A 319 8.39 12.10 7.85
CA ASP A 319 8.25 13.37 8.53
C ASP A 319 9.24 14.42 7.97
N GLY A 320 9.18 15.62 8.51
CA GLY A 320 10.09 16.72 8.16
C GLY A 320 9.67 17.51 6.92
N ALA A 321 10.65 18.13 6.27
CA ALA A 321 10.41 19.01 5.12
C ALA A 321 10.06 18.19 3.87
N ASP A 322 9.05 18.63 3.15
CA ASP A 322 8.58 18.05 1.88
C ASP A 322 8.60 19.07 0.73
N THR A 323 9.30 20.17 0.95
CA THR A 323 9.47 21.28 0.02
C THR A 323 10.92 21.74 0.04
N GLY A 324 11.52 21.94 -1.14
CA GLY A 324 12.92 22.34 -1.27
C GLY A 324 13.57 21.81 -2.55
N THR A 325 14.90 21.70 -2.54
CA THR A 325 15.69 21.15 -3.65
C THR A 325 15.23 19.73 -3.96
N ALA A 326 14.92 19.45 -5.21
CA ALA A 326 14.24 18.21 -5.61
C ALA A 326 14.96 16.92 -5.20
N LEU A 327 16.30 16.93 -5.19
CA LEU A 327 17.13 15.76 -4.81
C LEU A 327 17.45 15.67 -3.31
N GLU A 328 17.05 16.66 -2.52
CA GLU A 328 17.27 16.69 -1.07
C GLU A 328 15.99 16.36 -0.29
N VAL A 329 14.84 16.45 -0.96
CA VAL A 329 13.52 16.15 -0.39
C VAL A 329 13.21 14.67 -0.62
N ALA A 330 13.00 13.92 0.45
CA ALA A 330 12.45 12.58 0.36
C ALA A 330 11.01 12.64 -0.18
N LEU A 331 10.65 11.73 -1.09
CA LEU A 331 9.27 11.58 -1.58
C LEU A 331 8.67 10.33 -0.93
N THR A 332 7.37 10.11 -1.14
CA THR A 332 6.70 8.92 -0.61
C THR A 332 5.66 8.45 -1.60
N SER A 333 6.03 7.39 -2.31
CA SER A 333 5.24 6.73 -3.36
C SER A 333 4.55 7.69 -4.33
N PRO A 334 5.32 8.43 -5.16
CA PRO A 334 4.73 9.16 -6.28
C PRO A 334 4.02 8.13 -7.19
N TRP A 335 2.73 8.34 -7.46
CA TRP A 335 1.87 7.34 -8.12
C TRP A 335 1.41 7.77 -9.51
N ASP A 336 1.17 9.07 -9.69
CA ASP A 336 0.94 9.65 -11.01
C ASP A 336 1.66 10.99 -11.15
N VAL A 337 2.00 11.35 -12.38
CA VAL A 337 2.62 12.63 -12.72
C VAL A 337 1.94 13.25 -13.92
N ARG A 338 1.74 14.56 -13.91
CA ARG A 338 1.12 15.28 -15.02
C ARG A 338 1.69 16.67 -15.18
N TRP A 339 2.18 17.00 -16.38
CA TRP A 339 2.48 18.39 -16.72
C TRP A 339 1.21 19.23 -16.62
N TRP A 340 1.26 20.28 -15.81
CA TRP A 340 0.16 21.21 -15.63
C TRP A 340 0.61 22.63 -15.91
N GLN A 341 0.24 23.12 -17.11
CA GLN A 341 0.66 24.42 -17.60
C GLN A 341 0.28 25.57 -16.67
N ALA A 342 -0.91 25.53 -16.04
CA ALA A 342 -1.38 26.60 -15.16
C ALA A 342 -0.54 26.75 -13.87
N ALA A 343 0.14 25.68 -13.45
CA ALA A 343 1.08 25.70 -12.33
C ALA A 343 2.55 25.79 -12.78
N GLY A 344 2.82 25.68 -14.08
CA GLY A 344 4.17 25.78 -14.64
C GLY A 344 5.11 24.62 -14.27
N GLY A 345 4.57 23.44 -13.96
CA GLY A 345 5.38 22.30 -13.51
C GLY A 345 4.68 20.96 -13.67
N VAL A 346 5.33 19.91 -13.15
CA VAL A 346 4.77 18.56 -13.08
C VAL A 346 4.04 18.39 -11.74
N ALA A 347 2.72 18.28 -11.79
CA ALA A 347 1.95 17.86 -10.64
C ALA A 347 2.25 16.38 -10.35
N VAL A 348 2.40 16.05 -9.08
CA VAL A 348 2.76 14.71 -8.59
C VAL A 348 1.71 14.28 -7.59
N ALA A 349 1.08 13.14 -7.82
CA ALA A 349 0.20 12.52 -6.86
C ALA A 349 1.05 11.69 -5.88
N MET A 350 1.22 12.20 -4.66
CA MET A 350 1.97 11.52 -3.60
C MET A 350 1.01 10.64 -2.82
N ALA A 351 0.84 9.40 -3.27
CA ALA A 351 -0.06 8.45 -2.66
C ALA A 351 0.34 8.17 -1.21
N GLY A 352 1.64 8.04 -0.94
CA GLY A 352 2.18 7.59 0.35
C GLY A 352 2.02 8.54 1.53
N ASN A 353 1.69 9.81 1.30
CA ASN A 353 1.33 10.74 2.36
C ASN A 353 0.05 11.52 2.05
N HIS A 354 -0.76 11.06 1.09
CA HIS A 354 -2.03 11.69 0.76
C HIS A 354 -1.90 13.19 0.43
N THR A 355 -0.93 13.55 -0.40
CA THR A 355 -0.73 14.94 -0.85
C THR A 355 -0.60 15.03 -2.37
N LEU A 356 -0.72 16.26 -2.89
CA LEU A 356 -0.23 16.62 -4.21
C LEU A 356 1.02 17.49 -4.05
N SER A 357 2.04 17.23 -4.84
CA SER A 357 3.23 18.07 -4.95
C SER A 357 3.35 18.66 -6.34
N LEU A 358 4.15 19.72 -6.49
CA LEU A 358 4.55 20.29 -7.76
C LEU A 358 6.07 20.20 -7.87
N PHE A 359 6.55 19.55 -8.93
CA PHE A 359 7.95 19.51 -9.33
C PHE A 359 8.22 20.53 -10.44
N ASP A 360 9.15 21.45 -10.19
CA ASP A 360 9.70 22.36 -11.20
C ASP A 360 10.97 21.70 -11.82
N PRO A 361 10.89 21.21 -13.07
CA PRO A 361 12.01 20.53 -13.71
C PRO A 361 13.18 21.48 -14.03
N VAL A 362 12.91 22.77 -14.19
CA VAL A 362 13.90 23.79 -14.54
C VAL A 362 14.61 24.32 -13.31
N GLY A 363 13.84 24.74 -12.30
CA GLY A 363 14.36 25.21 -11.03
C GLY A 363 14.87 24.08 -10.12
N ARG A 364 14.51 22.82 -10.42
CA ARG A 364 14.86 21.62 -9.67
C ARG A 364 14.40 21.69 -8.21
N ASN A 365 13.16 22.08 -8.02
CA ASN A 365 12.52 22.13 -6.70
C ASN A 365 11.23 21.33 -6.69
N VAL A 366 10.91 20.77 -5.53
CA VAL A 366 9.60 20.18 -5.23
C VAL A 366 8.95 21.03 -4.15
N ARG A 367 7.64 21.21 -4.23
CA ARG A 367 6.84 21.82 -3.16
C ARG A 367 5.51 21.12 -2.99
N ARG A 368 4.95 21.14 -1.78
CA ARG A 368 3.57 20.75 -1.57
C ARG A 368 2.62 21.69 -2.32
N LEU A 369 1.62 21.10 -2.97
CA LEU A 369 0.57 21.79 -3.70
C LEU A 369 -0.77 21.70 -2.95
N ALA A 370 -1.13 20.51 -2.44
CA ALA A 370 -2.36 20.28 -1.68
C ALA A 370 -2.21 19.11 -0.71
N GLY A 371 -3.07 19.06 0.32
CA GLY A 371 -3.14 17.95 1.28
C GLY A 371 -2.44 18.25 2.61
N THR A 372 -2.99 17.73 3.71
CA THR A 372 -2.44 17.93 5.07
C THR A 372 -1.57 16.78 5.57
N THR A 373 -1.48 15.68 4.81
CA THR A 373 -1.00 14.34 5.22
C THR A 373 -1.96 13.50 6.05
N VAL A 374 -3.13 14.02 6.41
CA VAL A 374 -4.17 13.21 7.04
C VAL A 374 -5.02 12.57 5.95
N GLU A 375 -5.21 11.26 6.04
CA GLU A 375 -6.06 10.50 5.13
C GLU A 375 -7.54 10.85 5.36
N GLY A 376 -8.23 11.29 4.31
CA GLY A 376 -9.66 11.57 4.39
C GLY A 376 -10.21 12.33 3.19
N LEU A 377 -11.46 12.77 3.31
CA LEU A 377 -12.14 13.58 2.29
C LEU A 377 -12.56 14.93 2.89
N ARG A 378 -11.87 16.00 2.49
CA ARG A 378 -12.27 17.38 2.82
C ARG A 378 -11.88 18.32 1.68
N ASP A 379 -12.86 19.09 1.22
CA ASP A 379 -12.68 20.16 0.24
C ASP A 379 -12.22 21.47 0.91
N GLY A 380 -11.86 22.47 0.10
CA GLY A 380 -11.46 23.80 0.55
C GLY A 380 -10.07 24.20 0.07
N PRO A 381 -9.44 25.20 0.73
CA PRO A 381 -8.09 25.62 0.37
C PRO A 381 -7.14 24.43 0.32
N ALA A 382 -6.28 24.38 -0.69
CA ALA A 382 -5.45 23.21 -0.98
C ALA A 382 -4.56 22.78 0.19
N ALA A 383 -4.05 23.73 0.98
CA ALA A 383 -3.24 23.45 2.17
C ALA A 383 -4.05 22.82 3.32
N GLU A 384 -5.38 22.94 3.30
CA GLU A 384 -6.30 22.43 4.32
C GLU A 384 -7.11 21.21 3.83
N ALA A 385 -7.12 20.92 2.53
CA ALA A 385 -7.83 19.76 2.00
C ALA A 385 -7.27 18.45 2.57
N LEU A 386 -8.15 17.49 2.82
CA LEU A 386 -7.76 16.11 3.13
C LEU A 386 -7.90 15.31 1.84
N LEU A 387 -6.87 14.54 1.50
CA LEU A 387 -6.86 13.59 0.38
C LEU A 387 -6.67 12.18 0.95
N ALA A 388 -6.86 11.17 0.12
CA ALA A 388 -6.73 9.77 0.49
C ALA A 388 -6.19 8.94 -0.68
N GLN A 389 -4.86 8.92 -0.78
CA GLN A 389 -4.11 8.16 -1.78
C GLN A 389 -4.43 8.63 -3.22
N PRO A 390 -4.12 9.90 -3.56
CA PRO A 390 -4.29 10.39 -4.91
C PRO A 390 -3.46 9.53 -5.88
N SER A 391 -4.10 9.01 -6.93
CA SER A 391 -3.50 7.93 -7.74
C SER A 391 -3.57 8.16 -9.26
N GLY A 392 -4.33 9.15 -9.71
CA GLY A 392 -4.43 9.50 -11.13
C GLY A 392 -4.60 10.99 -11.31
N LEU A 393 -3.95 11.57 -12.33
CA LEU A 393 -3.98 13.00 -12.62
C LEU A 393 -4.30 13.31 -14.09
N ALA A 394 -5.17 14.29 -14.33
CA ALA A 394 -5.43 14.82 -15.67
C ALA A 394 -5.62 16.34 -15.65
N ALA A 395 -4.78 17.05 -16.41
CA ALA A 395 -4.83 18.51 -16.50
C ALA A 395 -5.54 18.99 -17.78
N ARG A 396 -6.42 19.99 -17.65
CA ARG A 396 -6.98 20.76 -18.78
C ARG A 396 -7.25 22.20 -18.34
N GLY A 397 -6.56 23.15 -18.97
CA GLY A 397 -6.65 24.57 -18.59
C GLY A 397 -6.24 24.76 -17.13
N ASP A 398 -7.08 25.48 -16.38
CA ASP A 398 -6.83 25.83 -14.97
C ASP A 398 -7.30 24.77 -13.98
N ARG A 399 -7.76 23.61 -14.48
CA ARG A 399 -8.14 22.48 -13.63
C ARG A 399 -7.16 21.32 -13.73
N LEU A 400 -6.80 20.79 -12.57
CA LEU A 400 -6.15 19.50 -12.41
C LEU A 400 -7.17 18.53 -11.79
N TRP A 401 -7.69 17.62 -12.60
CA TRP A 401 -8.52 16.52 -12.11
C TRP A 401 -7.65 15.46 -11.46
N LEU A 402 -8.15 14.87 -10.39
CA LEU A 402 -7.54 13.73 -9.73
C LEU A 402 -8.59 12.69 -9.34
N VAL A 403 -8.14 11.45 -9.25
CA VAL A 403 -8.86 10.39 -8.54
C VAL A 403 -8.17 10.10 -7.23
N ASP A 404 -8.97 10.07 -6.17
CA ASP A 404 -8.57 9.89 -4.78
C ASP A 404 -9.03 8.49 -4.38
N ALA A 405 -8.11 7.53 -4.42
CA ALA A 405 -8.46 6.12 -4.57
C ALA A 405 -9.14 5.55 -3.32
N GLU A 406 -8.62 5.87 -2.14
CA GLU A 406 -9.11 5.30 -0.88
C GLU A 406 -10.47 5.88 -0.45
N THR A 407 -10.84 7.07 -0.95
CA THR A 407 -12.18 7.68 -0.80
C THR A 407 -13.10 7.40 -1.98
N SER A 408 -12.65 6.62 -2.96
CA SER A 408 -13.39 6.33 -4.19
C SER A 408 -13.96 7.59 -4.87
N ALA A 409 -13.15 8.66 -4.92
CA ALA A 409 -13.62 9.98 -5.29
C ALA A 409 -13.00 10.50 -6.60
N LEU A 410 -13.79 11.28 -7.35
CA LEU A 410 -13.32 12.14 -8.43
C LEU A 410 -13.29 13.57 -7.92
N ARG A 411 -12.14 14.23 -8.01
CA ARG A 411 -11.90 15.57 -7.46
C ARG A 411 -11.16 16.45 -8.46
N TRP A 412 -11.13 17.76 -8.21
CA TRP A 412 -10.28 18.66 -8.98
C TRP A 412 -9.71 19.78 -8.12
N LEU A 413 -8.53 20.25 -8.52
CA LEU A 413 -7.96 21.51 -8.09
C LEU A 413 -8.29 22.58 -9.12
N GLU A 414 -8.68 23.75 -8.65
CA GLU A 414 -8.87 24.95 -9.45
C GLU A 414 -8.07 26.10 -8.83
N ARG A 415 -7.51 26.97 -9.66
CA ARG A 415 -6.71 28.11 -9.22
C ARG A 415 -7.61 29.26 -8.79
N ASP A 416 -7.31 29.85 -7.64
CA ASP A 416 -8.02 31.02 -7.14
C ASP A 416 -7.48 32.30 -7.83
N GLY A 417 -8.33 32.93 -8.64
CA GLY A 417 -8.04 34.22 -9.32
C GLY A 417 -7.15 34.12 -10.56
N ALA A 418 -7.17 35.19 -11.38
CA ALA A 418 -6.36 35.32 -12.60
C ALA A 418 -5.09 36.14 -12.30
N GLY A 419 -3.91 35.52 -12.38
CA GLY A 419 -2.63 36.22 -12.22
C GLY A 419 -1.42 35.32 -12.48
N ASP A 420 -0.24 35.93 -12.61
CA ASP A 420 1.03 35.25 -12.91
C ASP A 420 1.87 35.16 -11.62
N GLY A 421 1.62 34.16 -10.77
CA GLY A 421 2.32 33.92 -9.49
C GLY A 421 2.07 32.54 -8.86
N GLU A 422 2.52 32.29 -7.63
CA GLU A 422 2.09 31.12 -6.82
C GLU A 422 0.61 31.34 -6.45
N GLY A 423 -0.31 30.78 -7.24
CA GLY A 423 -1.74 30.89 -6.96
C GLY A 423 -2.12 30.04 -5.76
N GLU A 424 -3.06 30.52 -4.97
CA GLU A 424 -3.84 29.64 -4.08
C GLU A 424 -4.71 28.72 -4.96
N TYR A 425 -4.94 27.51 -4.47
CA TYR A 425 -5.77 26.53 -5.15
C TYR A 425 -6.85 26.08 -4.19
N THR A 426 -8.02 25.78 -4.73
CA THR A 426 -9.13 25.15 -3.99
C THR A 426 -9.36 23.74 -4.52
N VAL A 427 -9.52 22.79 -3.60
CA VAL A 427 -9.88 21.40 -3.89
C VAL A 427 -11.39 21.25 -3.80
N HIS A 428 -11.97 20.59 -4.80
CA HIS A 428 -13.40 20.29 -4.88
C HIS A 428 -13.63 18.81 -5.19
N THR A 429 -14.73 18.27 -4.67
CA THR A 429 -15.18 16.90 -4.93
C THR A 429 -16.35 16.90 -5.92
N ALA A 430 -16.24 16.09 -6.98
CA ALA A 430 -17.32 15.84 -7.93
C ALA A 430 -18.15 14.62 -7.50
N VAL A 431 -17.47 13.50 -7.21
CA VAL A 431 -18.05 12.20 -6.84
C VAL A 431 -17.29 11.67 -5.61
N GLY A 432 -17.98 10.98 -4.70
CA GLY A 432 -17.43 10.42 -3.46
C GLY A 432 -17.87 11.20 -2.22
N SER A 433 -17.99 10.50 -1.09
CA SER A 433 -18.54 11.06 0.16
C SER A 433 -17.61 10.91 1.37
N ASP A 434 -16.88 9.79 1.47
CA ASP A 434 -16.05 9.43 2.63
C ASP A 434 -15.08 8.28 2.28
N LEU A 435 -14.35 7.74 3.27
CA LEU A 435 -13.36 6.67 3.11
C LEU A 435 -13.95 5.26 2.98
N PHE A 436 -15.24 5.09 3.24
CA PHE A 436 -15.86 3.79 3.44
C PHE A 436 -16.98 3.49 2.46
N SER A 437 -17.62 4.49 1.88
CA SER A 437 -18.72 4.36 0.93
C SER A 437 -18.18 4.23 -0.50
N PHE A 438 -18.52 3.15 -1.19
CA PHE A 438 -18.08 2.84 -2.55
C PHE A 438 -19.12 1.97 -3.27
N GLY A 439 -18.91 1.67 -4.55
CA GLY A 439 -19.79 0.78 -5.31
C GLY A 439 -19.83 1.15 -6.78
N HIS A 440 -20.78 0.60 -7.54
CA HIS A 440 -20.87 0.79 -8.99
C HIS A 440 -22.24 1.34 -9.40
N ARG A 441 -22.43 2.66 -9.34
CA ARG A 441 -23.76 3.26 -9.61
C ARG A 441 -23.66 4.49 -10.50
N ASP A 442 -24.41 4.47 -11.60
CA ASP A 442 -24.62 5.62 -12.49
C ASP A 442 -25.65 6.61 -11.91
N GLY A 443 -25.62 7.85 -12.42
CA GLY A 443 -26.56 8.91 -12.08
C GLY A 443 -25.86 10.22 -11.72
N HIS A 444 -26.62 11.16 -11.16
CA HIS A 444 -26.07 12.44 -10.72
C HIS A 444 -24.94 12.24 -9.69
N ALA A 445 -23.91 13.09 -9.74
CA ALA A 445 -22.62 12.89 -9.06
C ALA A 445 -22.73 12.64 -7.55
N GLY A 446 -23.70 13.28 -6.88
CA GLY A 446 -23.97 13.06 -5.45
C GLY A 446 -24.64 11.72 -5.09
N GLN A 447 -24.99 10.90 -6.08
CA GLN A 447 -25.54 9.54 -5.92
C GLN A 447 -24.66 8.48 -6.59
N ALA A 448 -23.80 8.89 -7.51
CA ALA A 448 -22.91 8.01 -8.23
C ALA A 448 -21.85 7.44 -7.29
N LEU A 449 -21.44 6.20 -7.57
CA LEU A 449 -20.44 5.50 -6.79
C LEU A 449 -19.32 5.02 -7.70
N LEU A 450 -18.11 5.03 -7.15
CA LEU A 450 -16.89 4.48 -7.72
C LEU A 450 -16.29 3.50 -6.70
N GLN A 451 -15.27 2.75 -7.09
CA GLN A 451 -14.51 1.86 -6.22
C GLN A 451 -13.02 1.87 -6.62
N HIS A 452 -12.19 2.45 -5.74
CA HIS A 452 -10.73 2.56 -5.88
C HIS A 452 -10.26 3.00 -7.30
N PRO A 453 -10.74 4.15 -7.80
CA PRO A 453 -10.36 4.61 -9.12
C PRO A 453 -8.87 5.01 -9.17
N LEU A 454 -8.13 4.47 -10.13
CA LEU A 454 -6.70 4.73 -10.28
C LEU A 454 -6.37 5.63 -11.46
N GLY A 455 -7.25 5.73 -12.47
CA GLY A 455 -6.99 6.50 -13.69
C GLY A 455 -8.02 7.60 -13.95
N VAL A 456 -7.57 8.71 -14.52
CA VAL A 456 -8.46 9.79 -14.96
C VAL A 456 -7.94 10.42 -16.26
N ALA A 457 -8.85 10.84 -17.14
CA ALA A 457 -8.52 11.57 -18.36
C ALA A 457 -9.62 12.58 -18.68
N VAL A 458 -9.25 13.72 -19.26
CA VAL A 458 -10.24 14.67 -19.78
C VAL A 458 -10.49 14.37 -21.25
N LEU A 459 -11.75 14.10 -21.59
CA LEU A 459 -12.21 13.80 -22.95
C LEU A 459 -12.24 15.09 -23.80
N PRO A 460 -12.20 14.99 -25.15
CA PRO A 460 -12.22 16.15 -26.03
C PRO A 460 -13.40 17.10 -25.80
N ASP A 461 -14.59 16.54 -25.53
CA ASP A 461 -15.83 17.25 -25.25
C ASP A 461 -15.86 17.98 -23.89
N GLY A 462 -14.87 17.74 -23.02
CA GLY A 462 -14.79 18.34 -21.68
C GLY A 462 -15.28 17.45 -20.56
N ALA A 463 -15.87 16.29 -20.86
CA ALA A 463 -16.17 15.29 -19.85
C ALA A 463 -14.89 14.66 -19.30
N VAL A 464 -15.03 13.98 -18.17
CA VAL A 464 -13.93 13.32 -17.46
C VAL A 464 -14.17 11.81 -17.48
N ALA A 465 -13.24 11.07 -18.08
CA ALA A 465 -13.22 9.62 -18.00
C ALA A 465 -12.48 9.19 -16.72
N VAL A 466 -13.04 8.23 -16.01
CA VAL A 466 -12.47 7.65 -14.78
C VAL A 466 -12.29 6.15 -15.00
N ALA A 467 -11.09 5.65 -14.73
CA ALA A 467 -10.82 4.23 -14.66
C ALA A 467 -11.20 3.78 -13.25
N ASP A 468 -12.38 3.23 -13.15
CA ASP A 468 -13.02 2.78 -11.92
C ASP A 468 -12.57 1.34 -11.65
N THR A 469 -11.37 1.25 -11.10
CA THR A 469 -10.47 0.09 -11.18
C THR A 469 -11.12 -1.16 -10.64
N TYR A 470 -11.66 -1.10 -9.42
CA TYR A 470 -12.18 -2.29 -8.73
C TYR A 470 -13.59 -2.65 -9.20
N ASN A 471 -14.32 -1.71 -9.81
CA ASN A 471 -15.54 -2.02 -10.55
C ASN A 471 -15.26 -2.58 -11.97
N GLY A 472 -13.99 -2.67 -12.37
CA GLY A 472 -13.61 -3.15 -13.70
C GLY A 472 -14.24 -2.33 -14.82
N ALA A 473 -14.32 -1.00 -14.65
CA ALA A 473 -15.11 -0.14 -15.53
C ALA A 473 -14.39 1.16 -15.93
N VAL A 474 -14.84 1.73 -17.06
CA VAL A 474 -14.58 3.13 -17.42
C VAL A 474 -15.87 3.91 -17.25
N ARG A 475 -15.80 4.99 -16.49
CA ARG A 475 -16.91 5.87 -16.15
C ARG A 475 -16.73 7.22 -16.83
N ARG A 476 -17.81 7.92 -17.14
CA ARG A 476 -17.81 9.28 -17.69
C ARG A 476 -18.55 10.20 -16.73
N TYR A 477 -17.88 11.23 -16.26
CA TYR A 477 -18.49 12.35 -15.56
C TYR A 477 -18.65 13.53 -16.52
N ASP A 478 -19.84 14.12 -16.55
CA ASP A 478 -20.13 15.34 -17.31
C ASP A 478 -20.17 16.56 -16.37
N PRO A 479 -19.17 17.46 -16.40
CA PRO A 479 -19.16 18.62 -15.52
C PRO A 479 -20.31 19.60 -15.75
N ALA A 480 -20.98 19.58 -16.91
CA ALA A 480 -22.06 20.51 -17.22
C ALA A 480 -23.39 20.08 -16.61
N SER A 481 -23.70 18.77 -16.64
CA SER A 481 -24.94 18.23 -16.05
C SER A 481 -24.75 17.64 -14.65
N GLY A 482 -23.52 17.33 -14.26
CA GLY A 482 -23.23 16.58 -13.05
C GLY A 482 -23.55 15.09 -13.16
N GLU A 483 -23.77 14.56 -14.37
CA GLU A 483 -24.12 13.14 -14.57
C GLU A 483 -22.89 12.23 -14.66
N VAL A 484 -22.99 11.04 -14.07
CA VAL A 484 -22.01 9.96 -14.18
C VAL A 484 -22.65 8.77 -14.90
N SER A 485 -22.00 8.25 -15.93
CA SER A 485 -22.44 7.07 -16.67
C SER A 485 -21.31 6.08 -16.92
N THR A 486 -21.66 4.81 -17.17
CA THR A 486 -20.69 3.79 -17.56
C THR A 486 -20.42 3.81 -19.06
N LEU A 487 -19.14 3.88 -19.44
CA LEU A 487 -18.69 3.76 -20.85
C LEU A 487 -18.29 2.32 -21.20
N MET A 488 -17.70 1.59 -20.25
CA MET A 488 -17.23 0.23 -20.48
C MET A 488 -17.18 -0.52 -19.16
N SER A 489 -17.41 -1.84 -19.19
CA SER A 489 -17.29 -2.74 -18.05
C SER A 489 -16.60 -4.04 -18.46
N GLY A 490 -16.29 -4.89 -17.47
CA GLY A 490 -15.60 -6.16 -17.70
C GLY A 490 -14.13 -5.97 -18.07
N LEU A 491 -13.52 -4.93 -17.51
CA LEU A 491 -12.08 -4.65 -17.59
C LEU A 491 -11.39 -5.22 -16.37
N ALA A 492 -10.18 -5.76 -16.54
CA ALA A 492 -9.40 -6.28 -15.44
C ALA A 492 -8.51 -5.16 -14.84
N GLU A 493 -9.01 -4.54 -13.76
CA GLU A 493 -8.35 -3.44 -13.04
C GLU A 493 -7.80 -2.34 -13.97
N PRO A 494 -8.68 -1.58 -14.65
CA PRO A 494 -8.24 -0.49 -15.51
C PRO A 494 -7.58 0.61 -14.68
N SER A 495 -6.36 1.02 -15.05
CA SER A 495 -5.52 1.89 -14.22
C SER A 495 -5.16 3.24 -14.87
N GLY A 496 -5.36 3.38 -16.18
CA GLY A 496 -4.98 4.58 -16.90
C GLY A 496 -5.51 4.65 -18.33
N PHE A 497 -5.24 5.77 -18.98
CA PHE A 497 -5.70 6.06 -20.34
C PHE A 497 -4.56 6.64 -21.19
N ALA A 498 -4.64 6.44 -22.51
CA ALA A 498 -3.79 7.12 -23.47
C ALA A 498 -4.59 7.47 -24.73
N SER A 499 -4.59 8.75 -25.13
CA SER A 499 -5.28 9.19 -26.35
C SER A 499 -4.34 9.06 -27.55
N THR A 500 -4.72 8.24 -28.53
CA THR A 500 -3.97 7.99 -29.77
C THR A 500 -4.79 8.37 -30.99
N ASP A 501 -4.18 8.34 -32.18
CA ASP A 501 -4.89 8.58 -33.45
C ASP A 501 -5.93 7.50 -33.79
N ILE A 502 -5.77 6.29 -33.22
CA ILE A 502 -6.74 5.19 -33.38
C ILE A 502 -7.87 5.23 -32.35
N GLY A 503 -7.80 6.14 -31.38
CA GLY A 503 -8.78 6.33 -30.32
C GLY A 503 -8.16 6.31 -28.92
N MET A 504 -9.01 6.30 -27.90
CA MET A 504 -8.56 6.26 -26.52
C MET A 504 -8.26 4.81 -26.11
N LEU A 505 -7.04 4.55 -25.66
CA LEU A 505 -6.65 3.29 -25.04
C LEU A 505 -6.92 3.34 -23.54
N VAL A 506 -7.31 2.20 -22.99
CA VAL A 506 -7.40 1.89 -21.56
C VAL A 506 -6.27 0.94 -21.22
N VAL A 507 -5.56 1.21 -20.13
CA VAL A 507 -4.56 0.30 -19.58
C VAL A 507 -5.28 -0.67 -18.64
N GLU A 508 -5.34 -1.96 -18.99
CA GLU A 508 -5.88 -3.01 -18.12
C GLU A 508 -4.72 -3.71 -17.42
N SER A 509 -4.46 -3.33 -16.16
CA SER A 509 -3.29 -3.79 -15.41
C SER A 509 -3.34 -5.30 -15.21
N ALA A 510 -4.43 -5.81 -14.63
CA ALA A 510 -4.56 -7.24 -14.32
C ALA A 510 -4.74 -8.13 -15.57
N ALA A 511 -5.07 -7.56 -16.74
CA ALA A 511 -5.06 -8.29 -18.02
C ALA A 511 -3.75 -8.14 -18.81
N HIS A 512 -2.75 -7.44 -18.25
CA HIS A 512 -1.43 -7.22 -18.85
C HIS A 512 -1.50 -6.62 -20.27
N ARG A 513 -2.43 -5.68 -20.55
CA ARG A 513 -2.65 -5.17 -21.92
C ARG A 513 -3.13 -3.73 -22.00
N LEU A 514 -3.02 -3.18 -23.21
CA LEU A 514 -3.76 -1.99 -23.64
C LEU A 514 -5.00 -2.44 -24.42
N ARG A 515 -6.13 -1.77 -24.22
CA ARG A 515 -7.37 -2.04 -24.93
C ARG A 515 -7.99 -0.76 -25.45
N LEU A 516 -8.43 -0.75 -26.71
CA LEU A 516 -9.16 0.39 -27.24
C LEU A 516 -10.51 0.55 -26.53
N LEU A 517 -10.80 1.76 -26.06
CA LEU A 517 -12.10 2.15 -25.57
C LEU A 517 -13.07 2.19 -26.75
N GLY A 518 -13.86 1.13 -26.90
CA GLY A 518 -14.98 1.10 -27.83
C GLY A 518 -16.07 2.10 -27.44
N VAL A 519 -16.94 2.44 -28.40
CA VAL A 519 -18.15 3.24 -28.13
C VAL A 519 -19.10 2.38 -27.29
N ALA A 520 -19.49 2.88 -26.13
CA ALA A 520 -20.46 2.22 -25.25
C ALA A 520 -21.83 2.11 -25.93
N GLU A 521 -22.53 0.98 -25.73
CA GLU A 521 -23.98 0.93 -25.91
C GLU A 521 -24.63 1.62 -24.70
N PRO A 522 -25.62 2.52 -24.89
CA PRO A 522 -26.27 3.21 -23.79
C PRO A 522 -27.02 2.22 -22.88
N GLY A 523 -26.57 2.11 -21.64
CA GLY A 523 -27.25 1.39 -20.56
C GLY A 523 -26.90 2.03 -19.23
N GLN A 524 -27.90 2.21 -18.36
CA GLN A 524 -27.69 2.75 -17.02
C GLN A 524 -27.32 1.60 -16.08
N VAL A 525 -26.22 1.75 -15.34
CA VAL A 525 -25.82 0.77 -14.32
C VAL A 525 -26.42 1.15 -12.97
N GLU A 526 -27.35 0.33 -12.49
CA GLU A 526 -27.91 0.40 -11.14
C GLU A 526 -27.20 -0.60 -10.23
N GLY A 527 -26.12 -0.17 -9.55
CA GLY A 527 -25.48 -0.98 -8.52
C GLY A 527 -25.79 -0.52 -7.09
N GLU A 528 -25.50 -1.40 -6.15
CA GLU A 528 -25.68 -1.14 -4.73
C GLU A 528 -24.53 -0.29 -4.18
N GLU A 529 -24.85 0.46 -3.12
CA GLU A 529 -23.85 1.15 -2.33
C GLU A 529 -23.28 0.16 -1.35
N LEU A 530 -21.98 -0.06 -1.46
CA LEU A 530 -21.21 -0.92 -0.59
C LEU A 530 -20.48 -0.03 0.40
N GLN A 531 -20.28 -0.57 1.59
CA GLN A 531 -19.43 0.06 2.59
C GLN A 531 -18.33 -0.90 2.98
N VAL A 532 -17.15 -0.38 3.33
CA VAL A 532 -16.09 -1.16 3.96
C VAL A 532 -16.69 -1.81 5.20
N ARG A 533 -16.84 -3.13 5.19
CA ARG A 533 -17.39 -3.88 6.33
C ARG A 533 -16.27 -4.19 7.31
N ARG A 534 -15.88 -3.20 8.11
CA ARG A 534 -15.08 -3.47 9.31
C ARG A 534 -15.98 -3.77 10.49
N PRO A 535 -15.70 -4.83 11.27
CA PRO A 535 -16.41 -5.11 12.50
C PRO A 535 -16.38 -3.89 13.44
N ALA A 536 -17.55 -3.36 13.77
CA ALA A 536 -17.66 -2.23 14.67
C ALA A 536 -17.24 -2.64 16.09
N THR A 537 -16.42 -1.80 16.73
CA THR A 537 -16.17 -1.91 18.16
C THR A 537 -17.44 -1.52 18.90
N VAL A 538 -17.95 -2.41 19.76
CA VAL A 538 -19.18 -2.17 20.52
C VAL A 538 -18.82 -1.50 21.83
N LEU A 539 -19.21 -0.24 22.01
CA LEU A 539 -18.86 0.58 23.17
C LEU A 539 -20.12 1.05 23.94
N ALA A 540 -20.01 1.20 25.25
CA ALA A 540 -21.06 1.81 26.06
C ALA A 540 -21.13 3.33 25.84
N PRO A 541 -22.34 3.94 25.74
CA PRO A 541 -22.47 5.38 25.88
C PRO A 541 -22.03 5.85 27.27
N GLY A 542 -21.42 7.03 27.37
CA GLY A 542 -20.91 7.59 28.63
C GLY A 542 -19.39 7.66 28.68
N GLU A 543 -18.81 7.52 29.87
CA GLU A 543 -17.36 7.58 30.06
C GLU A 543 -16.68 6.36 29.40
N LEU A 544 -15.68 6.64 28.58
CA LEU A 544 -14.82 5.68 27.88
C LEU A 544 -13.38 5.88 28.37
N ASP A 545 -12.77 4.84 28.94
CA ASP A 545 -11.34 4.78 29.19
C ASP A 545 -10.59 4.52 27.88
N PHE A 546 -10.01 5.58 27.31
CA PHE A 546 -9.33 5.53 26.01
C PHE A 546 -7.82 5.53 26.20
N SER A 547 -7.12 4.60 25.54
CA SER A 547 -5.65 4.59 25.50
C SER A 547 -5.07 4.14 24.17
N VAL A 548 -3.90 4.69 23.84
CA VAL A 548 -3.00 4.18 22.82
C VAL A 548 -1.77 3.59 23.49
N VAL A 549 -1.53 2.30 23.27
CA VAL A 549 -0.40 1.59 23.87
C VAL A 549 0.83 1.75 22.97
N PHE A 550 1.88 2.35 23.52
CA PHE A 550 3.19 2.44 22.89
C PHE A 550 4.28 2.02 23.88
N VAL A 551 5.05 1.01 23.50
CA VAL A 551 6.24 0.55 24.21
C VAL A 551 7.41 0.63 23.22
N PRO A 552 8.46 1.43 23.49
CA PRO A 552 9.65 1.48 22.66
C PRO A 552 10.26 0.09 22.45
N ALA A 553 10.89 -0.11 21.29
CA ALA A 553 11.59 -1.35 21.00
C ALA A 553 12.73 -1.61 22.01
N PRO A 554 13.19 -2.86 22.16
CA PRO A 554 14.35 -3.15 23.00
C PRO A 554 15.56 -2.25 22.67
N GLY A 555 16.13 -1.63 23.71
CA GLY A 555 17.24 -0.68 23.56
C GLY A 555 16.83 0.71 23.07
N GLU A 556 15.55 1.07 23.12
CA GLU A 556 15.05 2.43 22.88
C GLU A 556 14.27 2.95 24.08
N LYS A 557 14.15 4.28 24.17
CA LYS A 557 13.32 4.97 25.16
C LYS A 557 12.59 6.16 24.54
N LEU A 558 11.48 6.56 25.16
CA LEU A 558 10.86 7.85 24.87
C LEU A 558 11.85 8.98 25.16
N ASP A 559 11.89 9.97 24.27
CA ASP A 559 12.78 11.11 24.41
C ASP A 559 12.02 12.42 24.57
N ASP A 560 11.85 12.83 25.83
CA ASP A 560 11.16 14.07 26.17
C ASP A 560 12.10 15.30 26.25
N ARG A 561 13.36 15.19 25.80
CA ARG A 561 14.38 16.25 25.96
C ARG A 561 13.99 17.58 25.31
N PHE A 562 13.19 17.55 24.24
CA PHE A 562 12.82 18.74 23.46
C PHE A 562 11.30 19.03 23.45
N GLY A 563 10.56 18.39 24.35
CA GLY A 563 9.10 18.46 24.41
C GLY A 563 8.50 17.08 24.57
N PRO A 564 7.16 16.97 24.60
CA PRO A 564 6.49 15.68 24.73
C PRO A 564 6.87 14.76 23.57
N ALA A 565 7.31 13.54 23.89
CA ALA A 565 7.63 12.53 22.90
C ALA A 565 6.38 11.98 22.17
N THR A 566 5.18 12.32 22.65
CA THR A 566 3.92 11.78 22.14
C THR A 566 2.92 12.86 21.75
N ARG A 567 2.08 12.53 20.76
CA ARG A 567 0.94 13.33 20.34
C ARG A 567 -0.25 12.42 20.07
N LEU A 568 -1.44 12.88 20.45
CA LEU A 568 -2.69 12.18 20.24
C LEU A 568 -3.79 13.16 19.82
N GLU A 569 -4.48 12.86 18.72
CA GLU A 569 -5.68 13.57 18.30
C GLU A 569 -6.83 12.58 18.19
N VAL A 570 -7.97 12.89 18.81
CA VAL A 570 -9.18 12.05 18.75
C VAL A 570 -10.37 12.89 18.30
N THR A 571 -10.94 12.56 17.15
CA THR A 571 -12.15 13.18 16.62
C THR A 571 -13.17 12.11 16.25
N ALA A 572 -14.35 12.51 15.79
CA ALA A 572 -15.37 11.56 15.37
C ALA A 572 -16.14 12.02 14.14
N SER A 573 -16.71 11.06 13.44
CA SER A 573 -17.71 11.28 12.40
C SER A 573 -18.94 10.42 12.69
N PRO A 574 -20.12 11.03 12.94
CA PRO A 574 -20.31 12.47 13.02
C PRO A 574 -19.68 13.07 14.31
N PRO A 575 -19.35 14.37 14.33
CA PRO A 575 -18.60 14.99 15.44
C PRO A 575 -19.30 14.89 16.81
N ASP A 576 -20.63 14.85 16.81
CA ASP A 576 -21.47 14.74 18.01
C ASP A 576 -21.47 13.34 18.65
N LEU A 577 -20.79 12.36 18.05
CA LEU A 577 -20.52 11.07 18.69
C LEU A 577 -19.67 11.23 19.97
N ILE A 578 -18.74 12.19 19.97
CA ILE A 578 -17.95 12.57 21.14
C ILE A 578 -18.62 13.79 21.79
N ALA A 579 -19.11 13.62 23.02
CA ALA A 579 -19.66 14.70 23.81
C ALA A 579 -18.58 15.54 24.49
N ASP A 580 -17.50 14.91 24.97
CA ASP A 580 -16.36 15.56 25.63
C ASP A 580 -15.08 14.70 25.57
N GLY A 581 -13.91 15.30 25.82
CA GLY A 581 -12.61 14.60 25.90
C GLY A 581 -11.92 14.32 24.55
N GLY A 582 -12.55 14.71 23.43
CA GLY A 582 -11.93 14.71 22.11
C GLY A 582 -10.85 15.79 21.94
N GLY A 583 -10.31 15.91 20.72
CA GLY A 583 -9.31 16.91 20.33
C GLY A 583 -7.86 16.43 20.49
N SER A 584 -6.93 17.38 20.36
CA SER A 584 -5.48 17.14 20.41
C SER A 584 -4.90 17.23 21.83
N GLY A 585 -3.93 16.39 22.13
CA GLY A 585 -3.17 16.37 23.37
C GLY A 585 -1.86 15.58 23.22
N THR A 586 -1.14 15.39 24.32
CA THR A 586 0.14 14.65 24.35
C THR A 586 0.01 13.32 25.10
N ASP A 587 -0.94 13.23 26.03
CA ASP A 587 -1.19 12.03 26.79
C ASP A 587 -1.83 10.97 25.88
N LEU A 588 -1.22 9.78 25.84
CA LEU A 588 -1.77 8.65 25.09
C LEU A 588 -2.96 7.98 25.79
N THR A 589 -3.28 8.39 27.01
CA THR A 589 -4.43 7.89 27.80
C THR A 589 -5.29 9.05 28.24
N ARG A 590 -6.62 8.92 28.10
CA ARG A 590 -7.59 9.91 28.57
C ARG A 590 -9.01 9.32 28.67
N THR A 591 -9.86 9.99 29.44
CA THR A 591 -11.30 9.71 29.43
C THR A 591 -11.99 10.50 28.33
N ILE A 592 -12.80 9.82 27.52
CA ILE A 592 -13.66 10.42 26.50
C ILE A 592 -15.11 10.20 26.94
N THR A 593 -16.00 11.15 26.70
CA THR A 593 -17.44 10.94 26.91
C THR A 593 -18.12 10.70 25.57
N LEU A 594 -18.63 9.49 25.35
CA LEU A 594 -19.44 9.12 24.20
C LEU A 594 -20.89 9.55 24.41
N ALA A 595 -21.49 10.16 23.38
CA ALA A 595 -22.87 10.61 23.42
C ALA A 595 -23.87 9.44 23.43
N GLN A 596 -25.12 9.69 23.83
CA GLN A 596 -26.20 8.69 23.75
C GLN A 596 -26.68 8.45 22.31
N LYS A 597 -26.46 9.45 21.45
CA LYS A 597 -26.72 9.43 20.01
C LYS A 597 -25.68 10.33 19.33
N PRO A 598 -25.29 10.02 18.08
CA PRO A 598 -25.75 8.89 17.27
C PRO A 598 -25.25 7.54 17.80
N ARG A 599 -25.94 6.45 17.42
CA ARG A 599 -25.59 5.10 17.90
C ARG A 599 -24.47 4.44 17.11
N GLU A 600 -24.08 5.03 15.99
CA GLU A 600 -23.04 4.52 15.11
C GLU A 600 -22.21 5.69 14.60
N GLY A 601 -20.94 5.44 14.34
CA GLY A 601 -20.02 6.41 13.78
C GLY A 601 -18.61 5.87 13.74
N VAL A 602 -17.65 6.74 13.47
CA VAL A 602 -16.22 6.40 13.39
C VAL A 602 -15.45 7.34 14.31
N LEU A 603 -14.64 6.78 15.21
CA LEU A 603 -13.63 7.53 15.94
C LEU A 603 -12.38 7.64 15.07
N HIS A 604 -11.93 8.85 14.78
CA HIS A 604 -10.67 9.10 14.09
C HIS A 604 -9.59 9.41 15.12
N VAL A 605 -8.58 8.56 15.21
CA VAL A 605 -7.48 8.67 16.17
C VAL A 605 -6.18 8.83 15.40
N VAL A 606 -5.40 9.85 15.69
CA VAL A 606 -4.03 9.99 15.19
C VAL A 606 -3.10 9.95 16.39
N ALA A 607 -2.19 8.98 16.44
CA ALA A 607 -1.16 8.91 17.49
C ALA A 607 0.23 8.96 16.88
N GLN A 608 1.12 9.64 17.59
CA GLN A 608 2.54 9.71 17.28
C GLN A 608 3.34 9.49 18.55
N ALA A 609 4.44 8.75 18.45
CA ALA A 609 5.40 8.56 19.52
C ALA A 609 6.83 8.57 18.98
N ALA A 610 7.71 9.31 19.64
CA ALA A 610 9.13 9.38 19.32
C ALA A 610 9.95 8.54 20.30
N SER A 611 10.74 7.60 19.79
CA SER A 611 11.71 6.81 20.56
C SER A 611 13.12 7.03 20.04
N CYS A 612 14.12 6.97 20.93
CA CYS A 612 15.53 7.09 20.56
C CYS A 612 16.36 5.98 21.18
N ASP A 613 17.48 5.66 20.53
CA ASP A 613 18.44 4.67 21.03
C ASP A 613 18.88 4.99 22.47
N GLU A 614 18.82 3.98 23.34
CA GLU A 614 19.27 4.08 24.71
C GLU A 614 20.78 3.82 24.81
N GLY A 615 21.51 4.73 25.48
CA GLY A 615 22.94 4.55 25.77
C GLY A 615 23.92 4.86 24.63
N ALA A 616 23.43 5.34 23.48
CA ALA A 616 24.27 5.79 22.36
C ALA A 616 24.82 7.21 22.57
N GLU A 617 26.05 7.47 22.11
CA GLU A 617 26.68 8.80 22.12
C GLU A 617 25.95 9.79 21.19
N HIS A 618 25.42 9.28 20.08
CA HIS A 618 24.57 9.99 19.13
C HIS A 618 23.29 9.18 18.88
N PRO A 619 22.29 9.30 19.77
CA PRO A 619 21.09 8.49 19.68
C PRO A 619 20.30 8.86 18.43
N VAL A 620 19.97 7.87 17.60
CA VAL A 620 19.06 8.05 16.48
C VAL A 620 17.64 8.03 17.04
N CYS A 621 16.87 9.05 16.72
CA CYS A 621 15.47 9.17 17.11
C CYS A 621 14.56 8.84 15.92
N ARG A 622 13.45 8.18 16.20
CA ARG A 622 12.47 7.71 15.21
C ARG A 622 11.09 8.11 15.69
N VAL A 623 10.22 8.44 14.74
CA VAL A 623 8.80 8.74 15.02
C VAL A 623 7.94 7.64 14.44
N THR A 624 7.18 6.99 15.30
CA THR A 624 6.11 6.07 14.91
C THR A 624 4.80 6.84 14.88
N ARG A 625 4.07 6.73 13.78
CA ARG A 625 2.76 7.36 13.61
C ARG A 625 1.74 6.33 13.14
N GLN A 626 0.52 6.40 13.66
CA GLN A 626 -0.62 5.68 13.10
C GLN A 626 -1.89 6.51 13.19
N ASP A 627 -2.68 6.42 12.13
CA ASP A 627 -3.99 7.02 12.00
C ASP A 627 -5.04 5.87 11.96
N TRP A 628 -5.99 5.83 12.90
CA TRP A 628 -7.09 4.85 12.93
C TRP A 628 -8.41 5.55 12.65
N GLY A 629 -9.21 5.01 11.73
CA GLY A 629 -10.66 5.18 11.78
C GLY A 629 -11.27 3.96 12.46
N VAL A 630 -11.79 4.05 13.68
CA VAL A 630 -12.40 2.92 14.40
C VAL A 630 -13.92 3.02 14.26
N PRO A 631 -14.58 2.13 13.49
CA PRO A 631 -16.04 2.07 13.48
C PRO A 631 -16.54 1.67 14.86
N VAL A 632 -17.51 2.42 15.38
CA VAL A 632 -18.09 2.23 16.70
C VAL A 632 -19.59 2.06 16.56
N ARG A 633 -20.13 1.08 17.30
CA ARG A 633 -21.56 0.94 17.55
C ARG A 633 -21.82 1.05 19.04
N LEU A 634 -22.65 2.01 19.43
CA LEU A 634 -22.99 2.25 20.82
C LEU A 634 -24.11 1.32 21.29
N ASP A 635 -23.82 0.57 22.33
CA ASP A 635 -24.70 -0.41 22.95
C ASP A 635 -24.54 -0.32 24.47
N PRO A 636 -25.62 -0.25 25.28
CA PRO A 636 -25.49 -0.19 26.74
C PRO A 636 -24.70 -1.34 27.36
N ASP A 637 -24.63 -2.49 26.69
CA ASP A 637 -23.85 -3.66 27.12
C ASP A 637 -22.44 -3.71 26.48
N GLY A 638 -22.03 -2.64 25.78
CA GLY A 638 -20.71 -2.51 25.16
C GLY A 638 -19.61 -2.21 26.17
N ASP A 639 -18.36 -2.27 25.70
CA ASP A 639 -17.20 -2.00 26.55
C ASP A 639 -17.10 -0.51 26.92
N ASP A 640 -16.63 -0.24 28.12
CA ASP A 640 -16.34 1.11 28.64
C ASP A 640 -14.86 1.51 28.45
N ASN A 641 -14.12 0.74 27.66
CA ASN A 641 -12.72 0.99 27.36
C ASN A 641 -12.42 0.73 25.88
N LEU A 642 -11.49 1.52 25.34
CA LEU A 642 -10.96 1.35 23.98
C LEU A 642 -9.45 1.51 24.01
N ARG A 643 -8.75 0.43 23.64
CA ARG A 643 -7.28 0.38 23.60
C ARG A 643 -6.81 0.14 22.17
N LEU A 644 -5.94 1.01 21.67
CA LEU A 644 -5.33 0.89 20.34
C LEU A 644 -3.83 0.61 20.48
N MET A 645 -3.32 -0.40 19.79
CA MET A 645 -1.90 -0.75 19.82
C MET A 645 -1.15 0.06 18.77
N LEU A 646 -0.25 0.96 19.18
CA LEU A 646 0.71 1.59 18.28
C LEU A 646 1.92 0.66 18.09
N ALA A 647 2.57 0.28 19.19
CA ALA A 647 3.61 -0.74 19.22
C ALA A 647 3.77 -1.30 20.65
N GLY A 648 4.06 -2.60 20.79
CA GLY A 648 4.38 -3.21 22.08
C GLY A 648 3.82 -4.62 22.25
N SER A 649 3.91 -5.19 23.46
CA SER A 649 3.33 -6.51 23.73
C SER A 649 1.85 -6.41 24.11
N PRO A 650 1.02 -7.43 23.80
CA PRO A 650 -0.38 -7.48 24.23
C PRO A 650 -0.58 -7.47 25.75
N GLU A 651 0.46 -7.72 26.54
CA GLU A 651 0.38 -7.69 27.99
C GLU A 651 0.29 -6.24 28.51
N HIS A 652 0.86 -5.29 27.78
CA HIS A 652 0.77 -3.86 28.10
C HIS A 652 -0.60 -3.27 27.78
N SER A 653 -1.44 -3.97 27.01
CA SER A 653 -2.83 -3.57 26.75
C SER A 653 -3.81 -4.06 27.83
N ARG A 654 -3.35 -4.66 28.93
CA ARG A 654 -4.17 -5.21 30.02
C ARG A 654 -3.94 -4.57 31.40
N ALA A 655 -2.99 -3.64 31.51
CA ALA A 655 -2.72 -2.90 32.75
C ALA A 655 -3.80 -1.86 33.06
#